data_AF-A0AAU4PTL1-F1
#
_entry.id   AF-A0AAU4PTL1-F1
#
_cell.length_a   1.000
_cell.length_b   1.000
_cell.length_c   1.000
_cell.angle_alpha   90.00
_cell.angle_beta   90.00
_cell.angle_gamma   90.00
#
_symmetry.space_group_name_H-M   'P 1'
#
loop_
_entity.id
_entity.type
_entity.pdbx_description
1 polymer ?
#
loop_
_entity_poly.entity_id
_entity_poly.type
_entity_poly.pdbx_seq_one_letter_code
_entity_poly.pdbx_strand_id
1 'polypeptide(L)'
;MTDPPASAGEPTPPAVSVVVAVYNAMPYLTECLDSLVGQTLGIEQMEILAVEDKSTDASLQELRRFADRHSQVRVVAREQNSGGPSVPRNQGLDQARGRYVFLMDADDYLGDEALARMVAMADEQDSDVVVGKMAGVGGRRMAEAAFRHAPRADLYTSQVYRSLGPTKLYRRSLLDHNHIRFDTDLWLGEDQVFVTDALLSARTISVVGDYTCYYARARDDGQNLSKRPKSAQERVVMFERLLSMVDERVSDPRGRRTLLGRHFRNILGKTLLPVIGFSRFDPGTGPRYDEAYTAEILASTLDLFDRYWSDDFASEIGPYERLMVHCLTSGKLDELLYLGWFHRHRADVDLLIEGGRAYRTWPFFRFHDAPEERIPDDVYDVTDTIPARATVATLTEEDGTLRLTGNAVLRLPGHEGAPDVEIQLHHRVDGTSRALPTNTDTDTEGSDASWSAQLALSEPGNGVWGLWARVRGGGLVRDVPLTAPADAAWPMSAHRHTPHGGRYWRALRTRGGLGVLDIGGETAPLDAVLMAQQQQGDDELFTFVVSAAGGVRVDGARASLSLLGRVHGAELTVPARRTGEDGEHATFDAVVAPRRLTDDSVEAPDIWDLRVVFEADGLTPRVLRLHAARRDSQVPERGRTWSGPDPANGATRYVTPYLTARGYAAIDGVGKYFGPGK
;
A
#
# COMPACT_ATOMS: atom_id res chain seq x y z
N MET A 1 -17.74 -15.11 -9.92
CA MET A 1 -18.54 -16.27 -10.35
C MET A 1 -19.08 -16.88 -9.07
N THR A 2 -20.40 -16.91 -8.90
CA THR A 2 -21.06 -17.50 -7.72
C THR A 2 -21.06 -19.02 -7.85
N ASP A 3 -20.58 -19.72 -6.83
CA ASP A 3 -20.62 -21.18 -6.76
C ASP A 3 -22.06 -21.72 -6.90
N PRO A 4 -22.25 -22.91 -7.49
CA PRO A 4 -23.57 -23.52 -7.62
C PRO A 4 -24.13 -23.92 -6.25
N PRO A 5 -25.46 -23.97 -6.07
CA PRO A 5 -26.06 -24.36 -4.80
C PRO A 5 -25.77 -25.83 -4.47
N ALA A 6 -25.34 -26.09 -3.24
CA ALA A 6 -25.03 -27.42 -2.72
C ALA A 6 -26.24 -28.36 -2.77
N SER A 7 -26.02 -29.60 -3.17
CA SER A 7 -27.05 -30.64 -3.17
C SER A 7 -27.40 -31.07 -1.74
N ALA A 8 -28.68 -31.29 -1.45
CA ALA A 8 -29.18 -31.65 -0.13
C ALA A 8 -28.67 -33.04 0.29
N GLY A 9 -27.61 -33.06 1.11
CA GLY A 9 -27.03 -34.28 1.68
C GLY A 9 -25.54 -34.22 1.99
N GLU A 10 -24.81 -33.24 1.45
CA GLU A 10 -23.41 -33.04 1.82
C GLU A 10 -23.30 -32.29 3.16
N PRO A 11 -22.49 -32.76 4.13
CA PRO A 11 -22.24 -32.01 5.35
C PRO A 11 -21.65 -30.65 4.98
N THR A 12 -22.24 -29.58 5.51
CA THR A 12 -21.77 -28.22 5.28
C THR A 12 -20.27 -28.15 5.60
N PRO A 13 -19.41 -27.68 4.68
CA PRO A 13 -17.97 -27.61 4.93
C PRO A 13 -17.70 -26.71 6.15
N PRO A 14 -16.72 -27.06 7.00
CA PRO A 14 -16.40 -26.26 8.18
C PRO A 14 -16.03 -24.83 7.76
N ALA A 15 -16.23 -23.86 8.65
CA ALA A 15 -15.76 -22.50 8.41
C ALA A 15 -14.22 -22.49 8.32
N VAL A 16 -13.55 -23.21 9.23
CA VAL A 16 -12.08 -23.21 9.34
C VAL A 16 -11.51 -24.63 9.48
N SER A 17 -10.49 -24.94 8.69
CA SER A 17 -9.57 -26.04 8.95
C SER A 17 -8.35 -25.54 9.71
N VAL A 18 -8.17 -25.95 10.95
CA VAL A 18 -6.96 -25.67 11.71
C VAL A 18 -5.95 -26.78 11.47
N VAL A 19 -4.85 -26.49 10.79
CA VAL A 19 -3.76 -27.44 10.54
C VAL A 19 -2.69 -27.27 11.61
N VAL A 20 -2.46 -28.31 12.40
CA VAL A 20 -1.47 -28.33 13.49
C VAL A 20 -0.37 -29.31 13.11
N ALA A 21 0.85 -28.82 12.90
CA ALA A 21 2.03 -29.68 12.70
C ALA A 21 2.64 -30.03 14.07
N VAL A 22 2.71 -31.32 14.41
CA VAL A 22 3.07 -31.78 15.76
C VAL A 22 4.32 -32.64 15.73
N TYR A 23 5.37 -32.22 16.43
CA TYR A 23 6.55 -33.02 16.72
C TYR A 23 7.10 -32.66 18.10
N ASN A 24 7.15 -33.65 19.01
CA ASN A 24 7.68 -33.49 20.37
C ASN A 24 7.16 -32.22 21.07
N ALA A 25 5.83 -32.06 21.14
CA ALA A 25 5.20 -30.82 21.60
C ALA A 25 4.79 -30.83 23.07
N MET A 26 5.00 -31.93 23.81
CA MET A 26 4.70 -31.94 25.25
C MET A 26 5.69 -31.06 26.04
N PRO A 27 5.22 -30.38 27.11
CA PRO A 27 3.87 -30.44 27.67
C PRO A 27 2.86 -29.44 27.04
N TYR A 28 3.28 -28.65 26.06
CA TYR A 28 2.52 -27.49 25.54
C TYR A 28 1.31 -27.87 24.68
N LEU A 29 1.34 -29.06 24.06
CA LEU A 29 0.29 -29.52 23.15
C LEU A 29 -1.12 -29.55 23.77
N THR A 30 -1.24 -29.87 25.07
CA THR A 30 -2.55 -29.90 25.75
C THR A 30 -3.22 -28.53 25.73
N GLU A 31 -2.47 -27.48 26.07
CA GLU A 31 -2.97 -26.09 26.07
C GLU A 31 -3.27 -25.62 24.64
N CYS A 32 -2.43 -25.98 23.66
CA CYS A 32 -2.70 -25.74 22.25
C CYS A 32 -4.08 -26.29 21.87
N LEU A 33 -4.33 -27.58 22.12
CA LEU A 33 -5.58 -28.24 21.76
C LEU A 33 -6.78 -27.72 22.56
N ASP A 34 -6.62 -27.46 23.86
CA ASP A 34 -7.65 -26.84 24.71
C ASP A 34 -8.07 -25.47 24.16
N SER A 35 -7.11 -24.65 23.72
CA SER A 35 -7.39 -23.33 23.12
C SER A 35 -8.16 -23.43 21.80
N LEU A 36 -7.98 -24.51 21.04
CA LEU A 36 -8.70 -24.75 19.79
C LEU A 36 -10.13 -25.25 20.07
N VAL A 37 -10.31 -26.25 20.93
CA VAL A 37 -11.66 -26.76 21.23
C VAL A 37 -12.51 -25.78 22.03
N GLY A 38 -11.87 -24.82 22.72
CA GLY A 38 -12.53 -23.75 23.48
C GLY A 38 -12.87 -22.49 22.68
N GLN A 39 -12.60 -22.44 21.37
CA GLN A 39 -12.88 -21.23 20.57
C GLN A 39 -14.37 -20.89 20.55
N THR A 40 -14.66 -19.59 20.70
CA THR A 40 -16.02 -19.03 20.62
C THR A 40 -16.67 -19.11 19.24
N LEU A 41 -15.91 -19.45 18.19
CA LEU A 41 -16.45 -19.79 16.86
C LEU A 41 -17.36 -21.02 16.92
N GLY A 42 -17.16 -21.90 17.90
CA GLY A 42 -17.87 -23.17 18.03
C GLY A 42 -17.11 -24.30 17.33
N ILE A 43 -16.89 -25.40 18.04
CA ILE A 43 -16.13 -26.56 17.53
C ILE A 43 -16.80 -27.20 16.31
N GLU A 44 -18.11 -27.14 16.21
CA GLU A 44 -18.91 -27.62 15.09
C GLU A 44 -18.64 -26.88 13.77
N GLN A 45 -18.09 -25.66 13.83
CA GLN A 45 -17.70 -24.89 12.65
C GLN A 45 -16.23 -25.13 12.26
N MET A 46 -15.52 -26.01 12.95
CA MET A 46 -14.10 -26.24 12.76
C MET A 46 -13.81 -27.70 12.43
N GLU A 47 -12.71 -27.92 11.72
CA GLU A 47 -11.97 -29.17 11.77
C GLU A 47 -10.54 -28.90 12.25
N ILE A 48 -10.00 -29.78 13.09
CA ILE A 48 -8.64 -29.69 13.60
C ILE A 48 -7.86 -30.87 12.99
N LEU A 49 -7.00 -30.56 12.03
CA LEU A 49 -6.13 -31.52 11.34
C LEU A 49 -4.77 -31.53 12.02
N ALA A 50 -4.59 -32.44 12.98
CA ALA A 50 -3.32 -32.62 13.67
C ALA A 50 -2.45 -33.62 12.90
N VAL A 51 -1.41 -33.13 12.24
CA VAL A 51 -0.45 -33.95 11.50
C VAL A 51 0.75 -34.23 12.39
N GLU A 52 0.82 -35.47 12.86
CA GLU A 52 1.80 -35.96 13.82
C GLU A 52 3.03 -36.49 13.07
N ASP A 53 4.18 -35.84 13.27
CA ASP A 53 5.42 -36.09 12.52
C ASP A 53 6.38 -37.03 13.27
N LYS A 54 5.86 -38.15 13.75
CA LYS A 54 6.64 -39.22 14.38
C LYS A 54 7.41 -38.77 15.63
N SER A 55 6.69 -38.19 16.56
CA SER A 55 7.16 -37.80 17.90
C SER A 55 7.63 -39.01 18.70
N THR A 56 8.59 -38.75 19.58
CA THR A 56 9.14 -39.71 20.55
C THR A 56 8.63 -39.49 21.96
N ASP A 57 7.91 -38.40 22.20
CA ASP A 57 7.23 -38.10 23.47
C ASP A 57 5.75 -38.56 23.46
N ALA A 58 4.98 -38.09 24.44
CA ALA A 58 3.56 -38.44 24.57
C ALA A 58 2.61 -37.68 23.60
N SER A 59 3.12 -36.91 22.63
CA SER A 59 2.30 -36.07 21.74
C SER A 59 1.23 -36.88 20.98
N LEU A 60 1.59 -38.02 20.39
CA LEU A 60 0.64 -38.87 19.66
C LEU A 60 -0.47 -39.42 20.58
N GLN A 61 -0.14 -39.75 21.82
CA GLN A 61 -1.12 -40.22 22.80
C GLN A 61 -2.11 -39.10 23.14
N GLU A 62 -1.62 -37.88 23.34
CA GLU A 62 -2.46 -36.72 23.64
C GLU A 62 -3.38 -36.36 22.48
N LEU A 63 -2.89 -36.40 21.24
CA LEU A 63 -3.71 -36.22 20.04
C LEU A 63 -4.85 -37.23 19.95
N ARG A 64 -4.58 -38.52 20.22
CA ARG A 64 -5.62 -39.57 20.25
C ARG A 64 -6.66 -39.31 21.34
N ARG A 65 -6.22 -38.88 22.53
CA ARG A 65 -7.12 -38.52 23.63
C ARG A 65 -8.11 -37.42 23.24
N PHE A 66 -7.68 -36.41 22.48
CA PHE A 66 -8.57 -35.36 21.97
C PHE A 66 -9.47 -35.87 20.84
N ALA A 67 -8.96 -36.65 19.90
CA ALA A 67 -9.75 -37.25 18.83
C ALA A 67 -10.88 -38.17 19.33
N ASP A 68 -10.64 -38.91 20.41
CA ASP A 68 -11.66 -39.76 21.05
C ASP A 68 -12.79 -38.93 21.69
N ARG A 69 -12.50 -37.68 22.09
CA ARG A 69 -13.46 -36.77 22.74
C ARG A 69 -14.17 -35.81 21.77
N HIS A 70 -13.53 -35.48 20.66
CA HIS A 70 -13.98 -34.45 19.73
C HIS A 70 -13.86 -35.00 18.30
N SER A 71 -15.00 -35.28 17.65
CA SER A 71 -15.04 -35.84 16.30
C SER A 71 -14.47 -34.90 15.22
N GLN A 72 -14.32 -33.62 15.54
CA GLN A 72 -13.70 -32.60 14.70
C GLN A 72 -12.16 -32.66 14.71
N VAL A 73 -11.56 -33.37 15.67
CA VAL A 73 -10.11 -33.58 15.73
C VAL A 73 -9.75 -34.84 14.94
N ARG A 74 -8.99 -34.65 13.87
CA ARG A 74 -8.50 -35.73 13.01
C ARG A 74 -6.98 -35.80 13.10
N VAL A 75 -6.46 -36.98 13.42
CA VAL A 75 -5.03 -37.23 13.58
C VAL A 75 -4.49 -37.93 12.34
N VAL A 76 -3.46 -37.35 11.74
CA VAL A 76 -2.71 -37.93 10.61
C VAL A 76 -1.32 -38.25 11.11
N ALA A 77 -1.07 -39.51 11.46
CA ALA A 77 0.23 -39.94 11.98
C ALA A 77 1.16 -40.36 10.83
N ARG A 78 2.34 -39.75 10.76
CA ARG A 78 3.36 -40.05 9.76
C ARG A 78 4.20 -41.26 10.20
N GLU A 79 4.64 -42.04 9.22
CA GLU A 79 5.49 -43.21 9.47
C GLU A 79 6.93 -42.82 9.83
N GLN A 80 7.40 -41.68 9.32
CA GLN A 80 8.76 -41.17 9.48
C GLN A 80 8.74 -39.66 9.76
N ASN A 81 9.66 -39.22 10.61
CA ASN A 81 9.86 -37.79 10.88
C ASN A 81 10.40 -37.10 9.63
N SER A 82 9.81 -35.95 9.29
CA SER A 82 10.17 -35.20 8.07
C SER A 82 11.31 -34.20 8.26
N GLY A 83 11.75 -33.95 9.50
CA GLY A 83 12.82 -33.01 9.83
C GLY A 83 12.40 -31.55 9.96
N GLY A 84 11.14 -31.20 9.65
CA GLY A 84 10.62 -29.83 9.73
C GLY A 84 9.10 -29.75 9.54
N PRO A 85 8.50 -28.57 9.66
CA PRO A 85 7.04 -28.43 9.62
C PRO A 85 6.46 -28.40 8.20
N SER A 86 7.25 -28.20 7.13
CA SER A 86 6.77 -28.07 5.74
C SER A 86 5.90 -29.25 5.31
N VAL A 87 6.42 -30.47 5.47
CA VAL A 87 5.75 -31.68 4.99
C VAL A 87 4.46 -31.94 5.79
N PRO A 88 4.44 -31.91 7.14
CA PRO A 88 3.21 -32.03 7.92
C PRO A 88 2.18 -30.95 7.56
N ARG A 89 2.60 -29.69 7.38
CA ARG A 89 1.69 -28.60 6.98
C ARG A 89 1.08 -28.86 5.61
N ASN A 90 1.86 -29.25 4.61
CA ASN A 90 1.34 -29.59 3.28
C ASN A 90 0.35 -30.76 3.32
N GLN A 91 0.62 -31.81 4.09
CA GLN A 91 -0.34 -32.92 4.26
C GLN A 91 -1.64 -32.49 4.93
N GLY A 92 -1.57 -31.54 5.85
CA GLY A 92 -2.76 -30.93 6.44
C GLY A 92 -3.53 -30.07 5.44
N LEU A 93 -2.83 -29.27 4.62
CA LEU A 93 -3.43 -28.47 3.54
C LEU A 93 -4.18 -29.36 2.54
N ASP A 94 -3.60 -30.48 2.14
CA ASP A 94 -4.22 -31.41 1.16
C ASP A 94 -5.49 -32.08 1.70
N GLN A 95 -5.66 -32.12 3.03
CA GLN A 95 -6.83 -32.72 3.69
C GLN A 95 -7.84 -31.69 4.19
N ALA A 96 -7.53 -30.40 4.09
CA ALA A 96 -8.36 -29.30 4.56
C ALA A 96 -9.65 -29.16 3.74
N ARG A 97 -10.78 -29.05 4.43
CA ARG A 97 -12.14 -28.94 3.87
C ARG A 97 -12.80 -27.60 4.14
N GLY A 98 -12.23 -26.79 5.03
CA GLY A 98 -12.81 -25.54 5.48
C GLY A 98 -12.82 -24.47 4.39
N ARG A 99 -13.70 -23.48 4.54
CA ARG A 99 -13.67 -22.27 3.68
C ARG A 99 -12.33 -21.53 3.86
N TYR A 100 -11.84 -21.52 5.09
CA TYR A 100 -10.55 -20.98 5.48
C TYR A 100 -9.65 -22.06 6.07
N VAL A 101 -8.35 -21.81 6.04
CA VAL A 101 -7.32 -22.61 6.71
C VAL A 101 -6.59 -21.72 7.70
N PHE A 102 -6.41 -22.20 8.92
CA PHE A 102 -5.52 -21.58 9.91
C PHE A 102 -4.33 -22.50 10.18
N LEU A 103 -3.11 -22.00 10.07
CA LEU A 103 -1.90 -22.78 10.38
C LEU A 103 -1.47 -22.52 11.83
N MET A 104 -1.29 -23.58 12.60
CA MET A 104 -1.02 -23.53 14.03
C MET A 104 0.27 -24.30 14.37
N ASP A 105 1.12 -23.71 15.23
CA ASP A 105 2.26 -24.43 15.81
C ASP A 105 1.84 -25.11 17.13
N ALA A 106 2.30 -26.34 17.35
CA ALA A 106 1.83 -27.20 18.44
C ALA A 106 2.28 -26.78 19.86
N ASP A 107 3.20 -25.82 19.97
CA ASP A 107 3.72 -25.26 21.23
C ASP A 107 3.13 -23.89 21.60
N ASP A 108 2.21 -23.39 20.78
CA ASP A 108 1.56 -22.09 20.92
C ASP A 108 0.06 -22.28 21.27
N TYR A 109 -0.68 -21.18 21.50
CA TYR A 109 -2.13 -21.24 21.75
C TYR A 109 -2.86 -19.99 21.20
N LEU A 110 -4.17 -20.12 20.98
CA LEU A 110 -5.02 -19.01 20.50
C LEU A 110 -5.72 -18.29 21.64
N GLY A 111 -6.05 -17.01 21.43
CA GLY A 111 -7.05 -16.33 22.25
C GLY A 111 -8.45 -16.85 21.97
N ASP A 112 -9.34 -16.86 22.96
CA ASP A 112 -10.67 -17.50 22.90
C ASP A 112 -11.57 -17.02 21.74
N GLU A 113 -11.39 -15.78 21.28
CA GLU A 113 -12.16 -15.17 20.18
C GLU A 113 -11.38 -15.08 18.86
N ALA A 114 -10.19 -15.65 18.79
CA ALA A 114 -9.27 -15.46 17.68
C ALA A 114 -9.89 -15.88 16.34
N LEU A 115 -10.37 -17.13 16.24
CA LEU A 115 -10.92 -17.64 14.98
C LEU A 115 -12.24 -16.96 14.63
N ALA A 116 -13.12 -16.70 15.61
CA ALA A 116 -14.37 -16.00 15.40
C ALA A 116 -14.16 -14.59 14.80
N ARG A 117 -13.22 -13.82 15.36
CA ARG A 117 -12.87 -12.47 14.88
C ARG A 117 -12.20 -12.50 13.51
N MET A 118 -11.28 -13.44 13.27
CA MET A 118 -10.61 -13.53 11.98
C MET A 118 -11.55 -13.97 10.85
N VAL A 119 -12.47 -14.90 11.13
CA VAL A 119 -13.52 -15.32 10.17
C VAL A 119 -14.48 -14.16 9.90
N ALA A 120 -14.95 -13.46 10.93
CA ALA A 120 -15.82 -12.30 10.76
C ALA A 120 -15.15 -11.22 9.89
N MET A 121 -13.88 -10.89 10.16
CA MET A 121 -13.12 -9.95 9.33
C MET A 121 -13.00 -10.44 7.87
N ALA A 122 -12.73 -11.73 7.67
CA ALA A 122 -12.61 -12.29 6.32
C ALA A 122 -13.93 -12.24 5.54
N ASP A 123 -15.05 -12.58 6.19
CA ASP A 123 -16.39 -12.55 5.59
C ASP A 123 -16.85 -11.10 5.33
N GLU A 124 -16.59 -10.16 6.24
CA GLU A 124 -16.96 -8.74 6.09
C GLU A 124 -16.18 -8.03 4.97
N GLN A 125 -14.89 -8.33 4.83
CA GLN A 125 -14.00 -7.63 3.89
C GLN A 125 -13.74 -8.38 2.59
N ASP A 126 -14.26 -9.61 2.46
CA ASP A 126 -13.93 -10.58 1.41
C ASP A 126 -12.42 -10.87 1.35
N SER A 127 -11.80 -11.07 2.50
CA SER A 127 -10.34 -11.23 2.61
C SER A 127 -9.87 -12.59 2.14
N ASP A 128 -8.69 -12.62 1.53
CA ASP A 128 -7.98 -13.83 1.14
C ASP A 128 -6.97 -14.24 2.23
N VAL A 129 -6.41 -13.26 2.94
CA VAL A 129 -5.50 -13.48 4.08
C VAL A 129 -5.90 -12.56 5.23
N VAL A 130 -6.03 -13.12 6.44
CA VAL A 130 -6.23 -12.35 7.67
C VAL A 130 -5.10 -12.62 8.65
N VAL A 131 -4.42 -11.54 9.04
CA VAL A 131 -3.35 -11.54 10.04
C VAL A 131 -3.93 -11.21 11.41
N GLY A 132 -3.85 -12.16 12.34
CA GLY A 132 -4.17 -11.91 13.75
C GLY A 132 -2.98 -11.30 14.49
N LYS A 133 -3.22 -10.38 15.42
CA LYS A 133 -2.17 -9.85 16.31
C LYS A 133 -1.58 -10.98 17.14
N MET A 134 -0.26 -10.99 17.21
CA MET A 134 0.50 -11.97 18.00
C MET A 134 1.09 -11.31 19.25
N ALA A 135 1.07 -12.04 20.36
CA ALA A 135 1.84 -11.73 21.55
C ALA A 135 2.86 -12.83 21.81
N GLY A 136 4.01 -12.47 22.38
CA GLY A 136 5.01 -13.45 22.80
C GLY A 136 4.86 -13.77 24.28
N VAL A 137 5.00 -15.05 24.64
CA VAL A 137 5.00 -15.53 26.02
C VAL A 137 6.32 -16.25 26.34
N GLY A 138 6.69 -16.31 27.62
CA GLY A 138 7.96 -16.91 28.05
C GLY A 138 9.19 -16.12 27.58
N GLY A 139 9.06 -14.81 27.35
CA GLY A 139 10.16 -13.95 26.89
C GLY A 139 10.35 -13.90 25.37
N ARG A 140 9.50 -14.57 24.57
CA ARG A 140 9.47 -14.41 23.12
C ARG A 140 9.06 -12.97 22.77
N ARG A 141 9.78 -12.31 21.86
CA ARG A 141 9.44 -10.96 21.37
C ARG A 141 8.68 -11.07 20.05
N MET A 142 7.71 -10.18 19.85
CA MET A 142 6.91 -10.06 18.63
C MET A 142 7.01 -8.66 18.05
N ALA A 143 6.96 -8.55 16.73
CA ALA A 143 7.03 -7.28 16.02
C ALA A 143 5.66 -6.59 15.98
N GLU A 144 5.34 -5.79 17.00
CA GLU A 144 4.02 -5.14 17.16
C GLU A 144 3.57 -4.33 15.94
N ALA A 145 4.51 -3.69 15.24
CA ALA A 145 4.21 -2.86 14.07
C ALA A 145 3.49 -3.62 12.94
N ALA A 146 3.71 -4.94 12.82
CA ALA A 146 3.06 -5.78 11.80
C ALA A 146 1.55 -5.97 12.05
N PHE A 147 1.09 -5.67 13.26
CA PHE A 147 -0.25 -6.02 13.75
C PHE A 147 -1.12 -4.78 14.02
N ARG A 148 -0.85 -3.65 13.37
CA ARG A 148 -1.75 -2.50 13.42
C ARG A 148 -3.07 -2.87 12.76
N HIS A 149 -4.18 -2.73 13.49
CA HIS A 149 -5.52 -3.08 12.99
C HIS A 149 -5.82 -2.37 11.66
N ALA A 150 -6.26 -3.14 10.67
CA ALA A 150 -6.56 -2.64 9.34
C ALA A 150 -7.55 -3.57 8.63
N PRO A 151 -8.80 -3.15 8.38
CA PRO A 151 -9.76 -3.94 7.61
C PRO A 151 -9.26 -4.26 6.20
N ARG A 152 -8.50 -3.34 5.59
CA ARG A 152 -7.78 -3.55 4.33
C ARG A 152 -6.36 -3.02 4.43
N ALA A 153 -5.39 -3.93 4.47
CA ALA A 153 -3.98 -3.64 4.49
C ALA A 153 -3.41 -3.70 3.07
N ASP A 154 -2.75 -2.62 2.66
CA ASP A 154 -1.99 -2.58 1.41
C ASP A 154 -0.62 -3.25 1.61
N LEU A 155 -0.25 -4.15 0.71
CA LEU A 155 0.96 -4.98 0.85
C LEU A 155 2.24 -4.14 0.91
N TYR A 156 2.31 -3.05 0.15
CA TYR A 156 3.52 -2.26 -0.05
C TYR A 156 3.65 -1.12 0.96
N THR A 157 2.53 -0.51 1.37
CA THR A 157 2.54 0.68 2.22
C THR A 157 2.20 0.41 3.68
N SER A 158 1.57 -0.74 3.98
CA SER A 158 1.36 -1.17 5.36
C SER A 158 2.59 -1.93 5.90
N GLN A 159 2.53 -2.30 7.18
CA GLN A 159 3.58 -3.10 7.81
C GLN A 159 3.26 -4.61 7.80
N VAL A 160 2.24 -5.04 7.07
CA VAL A 160 1.77 -6.45 7.09
C VAL A 160 2.84 -7.43 6.63
N TYR A 161 3.64 -7.04 5.63
CA TYR A 161 4.77 -7.83 5.12
C TYR A 161 5.92 -7.98 6.15
N ARG A 162 5.82 -7.35 7.33
CA ARG A 162 6.75 -7.60 8.43
C ARG A 162 6.51 -8.93 9.13
N SER A 163 5.32 -9.52 9.03
CA SER A 163 4.96 -10.81 9.63
C SER A 163 4.88 -11.90 8.57
N LEU A 164 5.99 -12.61 8.35
CA LEU A 164 6.11 -13.68 7.36
C LEU A 164 6.06 -15.10 7.95
N GLY A 165 5.69 -15.24 9.23
CA GLY A 165 5.38 -16.54 9.83
C GLY A 165 4.00 -17.06 9.37
N PRO A 166 3.75 -18.37 9.37
CA PRO A 166 2.60 -18.95 8.68
C PRO A 166 1.29 -18.83 9.47
N THR A 167 1.33 -18.42 10.74
CA THR A 167 0.23 -18.45 11.70
C THR A 167 -0.84 -17.38 11.45
N LYS A 168 -1.62 -17.59 10.40
CA LYS A 168 -2.66 -16.68 9.87
C LYS A 168 -3.83 -17.50 9.36
N LEU A 169 -4.93 -16.79 9.08
CA LEU A 169 -6.08 -17.36 8.39
C LEU A 169 -5.94 -17.09 6.88
N TYR A 170 -6.06 -18.13 6.07
CA TYR A 170 -5.99 -18.07 4.60
C TYR A 170 -7.31 -18.57 4.02
N ARG A 171 -7.83 -17.93 2.98
CA ARG A 171 -8.90 -18.50 2.17
C ARG A 171 -8.37 -19.75 1.48
N ARG A 172 -9.02 -20.90 1.66
CA ARG A 172 -8.52 -22.18 1.12
C ARG A 172 -8.38 -22.13 -0.41
N SER A 173 -9.38 -21.55 -1.09
CA SER A 173 -9.36 -21.40 -2.55
C SER A 173 -8.20 -20.53 -3.07
N LEU A 174 -7.68 -19.59 -2.27
CA LEU A 174 -6.47 -18.84 -2.63
C LEU A 174 -5.28 -19.79 -2.75
N LEU A 175 -5.09 -20.64 -1.74
CA LEU A 175 -3.98 -21.59 -1.69
C LEU A 175 -4.09 -22.64 -2.79
N ASP A 176 -5.30 -23.16 -3.01
CA ASP A 176 -5.53 -24.23 -4.01
C ASP A 176 -5.39 -23.72 -5.45
N HIS A 177 -6.01 -22.58 -5.79
CA HIS A 177 -5.95 -22.04 -7.16
C HIS A 177 -4.55 -21.58 -7.58
N ASN A 178 -3.73 -21.13 -6.63
CA ASN A 178 -2.36 -20.67 -6.91
C ASN A 178 -1.31 -21.74 -6.59
N HIS A 179 -1.71 -22.97 -6.21
CA HIS A 179 -0.81 -24.06 -5.83
C HIS A 179 0.20 -23.69 -4.74
N ILE A 180 -0.22 -22.86 -3.77
CA ILE A 180 0.65 -22.36 -2.71
C ILE A 180 0.89 -23.49 -1.71
N ARG A 181 2.15 -23.89 -1.56
CA ARG A 181 2.61 -24.97 -0.67
C ARG A 181 3.92 -24.57 -0.01
N PHE A 182 4.22 -25.18 1.14
CA PHE A 182 5.52 -25.03 1.78
C PHE A 182 6.59 -25.71 0.91
N ASP A 183 7.68 -25.00 0.63
CA ASP A 183 8.86 -25.57 -0.02
C ASP A 183 9.50 -26.59 0.92
N THR A 184 9.52 -27.86 0.52
CA THR A 184 10.06 -28.96 1.32
C THR A 184 11.57 -29.10 1.19
N ASP A 185 12.19 -28.43 0.22
CA ASP A 185 13.64 -28.39 0.05
C ASP A 185 14.28 -27.33 0.96
N LEU A 186 13.46 -26.43 1.52
CA LEU A 186 13.86 -25.43 2.51
C LEU A 186 13.51 -25.89 3.92
N TRP A 187 14.53 -25.93 4.79
CA TRP A 187 14.28 -26.00 6.24
C TRP A 187 14.24 -24.60 6.88
N LEU A 188 14.87 -23.61 6.26
CA LEU A 188 14.94 -22.23 6.73
C LEU A 188 14.15 -21.31 5.81
N GLY A 189 13.12 -20.67 6.35
CA GLY A 189 12.34 -19.64 5.65
C GLY A 189 11.33 -20.22 4.66
N GLU A 190 11.02 -21.50 4.79
CA GLU A 190 9.89 -22.17 4.16
C GLU A 190 8.58 -21.42 4.39
N ASP A 191 8.43 -20.86 5.59
CA ASP A 191 7.28 -20.05 5.97
C ASP A 191 7.26 -18.70 5.27
N GLN A 192 8.42 -18.05 5.16
CA GLN A 192 8.53 -16.76 4.49
C GLN A 192 8.20 -16.86 3.02
N VAL A 193 8.62 -17.94 2.35
CA VAL A 193 8.28 -18.22 0.95
C VAL A 193 6.77 -18.45 0.81
N PHE A 194 6.20 -19.35 1.62
CA PHE A 194 4.75 -19.62 1.61
C PHE A 194 3.90 -18.37 1.85
N VAL A 195 4.24 -17.58 2.87
CA VAL A 195 3.47 -16.38 3.23
C VAL A 195 3.67 -15.27 2.20
N THR A 196 4.87 -15.12 1.64
CA THR A 196 5.10 -14.15 0.56
C THR A 196 4.23 -14.48 -0.64
N ASP A 197 4.18 -15.75 -1.05
CA ASP A 197 3.33 -16.22 -2.14
C ASP A 197 1.85 -15.93 -1.84
N ALA A 198 1.36 -16.29 -0.65
CA ALA A 198 -0.01 -16.03 -0.25
C ALA A 198 -0.37 -14.54 -0.26
N LEU A 199 0.53 -13.67 0.25
CA LEU A 199 0.30 -12.22 0.28
C LEU A 199 0.36 -11.59 -1.12
N LEU A 200 1.23 -12.07 -2.01
CA LEU A 200 1.30 -11.62 -3.40
C LEU A 200 0.09 -12.08 -4.23
N SER A 201 -0.47 -13.25 -3.91
CA SER A 201 -1.66 -13.81 -4.56
C SER A 201 -2.98 -13.19 -4.05
N ALA A 202 -2.97 -12.62 -2.84
CA ALA A 202 -4.17 -12.11 -2.19
C ALA A 202 -4.68 -10.83 -2.86
N ARG A 203 -5.98 -10.78 -3.13
CA ARG A 203 -6.65 -9.54 -3.57
C ARG A 203 -6.94 -8.63 -2.39
N THR A 204 -7.26 -9.21 -1.23
CA THR A 204 -7.56 -8.47 0.00
C THR A 204 -6.85 -9.11 1.19
N ILE A 205 -6.09 -8.29 1.90
CA ILE A 205 -5.38 -8.64 3.14
C ILE A 205 -5.99 -7.82 4.27
N SER A 206 -6.28 -8.44 5.40
CA SER A 206 -6.79 -7.76 6.60
C SER A 206 -5.94 -8.06 7.83
N VAL A 207 -6.00 -7.18 8.82
CA VAL A 207 -5.28 -7.31 10.09
C VAL A 207 -6.23 -7.09 11.25
N VAL A 208 -6.44 -8.13 12.06
CA VAL A 208 -7.14 -8.05 13.36
C VAL A 208 -6.10 -7.64 14.41
N GLY A 209 -5.95 -6.32 14.60
CA GLY A 209 -4.92 -5.73 15.46
C GLY A 209 -5.40 -5.22 16.83
N ASP A 210 -6.70 -5.25 17.05
CA ASP A 210 -7.42 -4.77 18.23
C ASP A 210 -7.69 -5.87 19.27
N TYR A 211 -7.40 -7.12 18.93
CA TYR A 211 -7.47 -8.29 19.80
C TYR A 211 -6.24 -9.17 19.60
N THR A 212 -5.66 -9.71 20.67
CA THR A 212 -4.52 -10.64 20.57
C THR A 212 -5.03 -12.02 20.19
N CYS A 213 -4.83 -12.41 18.93
CA CYS A 213 -5.33 -13.67 18.39
C CYS A 213 -4.43 -14.86 18.74
N TYR A 214 -3.12 -14.66 18.78
CA TYR A 214 -2.14 -15.76 18.83
C TYR A 214 -1.06 -15.51 19.88
N TYR A 215 -0.75 -16.53 20.68
CA TYR A 215 0.27 -16.47 21.72
C TYR A 215 1.42 -17.39 21.37
N ALA A 216 2.51 -16.78 20.92
CA ALA A 216 3.71 -17.47 20.50
C ALA A 216 4.65 -17.70 21.70
N ARG A 217 4.94 -18.95 22.03
CA ARG A 217 5.70 -19.38 23.19
C ARG A 217 7.18 -19.55 22.88
N ALA A 218 8.02 -19.14 23.83
CA ALA A 218 9.39 -19.65 23.92
C ALA A 218 9.37 -20.91 24.78
N ARG A 219 9.83 -22.03 24.22
CA ARG A 219 9.96 -23.28 24.97
C ARG A 219 11.19 -23.22 25.86
N ASP A 220 11.06 -23.78 27.06
CA ASP A 220 12.14 -23.84 28.06
C ASP A 220 13.21 -24.88 27.67
N ASP A 221 12.82 -25.90 26.90
CA ASP A 221 13.69 -26.97 26.42
C ASP A 221 14.60 -26.56 25.23
N GLY A 222 14.44 -25.33 24.73
CA GLY A 222 15.22 -24.82 23.61
C GLY A 222 14.93 -25.47 22.25
N GLN A 223 13.91 -26.33 22.13
CA GLN A 223 13.63 -27.09 20.91
C GLN A 223 12.86 -26.31 19.83
N ASN A 224 12.60 -25.01 20.03
CA ASN A 224 12.04 -24.17 18.97
C ASN A 224 12.94 -24.24 17.73
N LEU A 225 12.43 -24.71 16.59
CA LEU A 225 13.19 -24.86 15.34
C LEU A 225 13.84 -23.53 14.91
N SER A 226 13.14 -22.42 15.12
CA SER A 226 13.61 -21.06 14.85
C SER A 226 14.81 -20.62 15.69
N LYS A 227 15.16 -21.32 16.77
CA LYS A 227 16.36 -21.07 17.58
C LYS A 227 17.60 -21.86 17.12
N ARG A 228 17.45 -22.82 16.20
CA ARG A 228 18.61 -23.54 15.63
C ARG A 228 19.58 -22.55 14.96
N PRO A 229 20.91 -22.78 15.09
CA PRO A 229 21.91 -22.02 14.33
C PRO A 229 21.59 -22.08 12.84
N LYS A 230 21.79 -20.95 12.15
CA LYS A 230 21.54 -20.80 10.71
C LYS A 230 22.85 -20.41 10.08
N SER A 231 23.32 -21.20 9.13
CA SER A 231 24.46 -20.83 8.30
C SER A 231 24.10 -19.64 7.40
N ALA A 232 25.11 -18.94 6.90
CA ALA A 232 24.88 -17.91 5.91
C ALA A 232 24.43 -18.53 4.58
N GLN A 233 24.91 -19.74 4.24
CA GLN A 233 24.55 -20.43 3.01
C GLN A 233 23.05 -20.75 2.95
N GLU A 234 22.47 -21.27 4.05
CA GLU A 234 21.02 -21.51 4.12
C GLU A 234 20.21 -20.20 3.98
N ARG A 235 20.74 -19.08 4.47
CA ARG A 235 20.09 -17.77 4.30
C ARG A 235 20.18 -17.28 2.87
N VAL A 236 21.30 -17.48 2.18
CA VAL A 236 21.46 -17.14 0.76
C VAL A 236 20.41 -17.89 -0.06
N VAL A 237 20.29 -19.21 0.13
CA VAL A 237 19.30 -20.05 -0.58
C VAL A 237 17.87 -19.58 -0.29
N MET A 238 17.54 -19.29 0.98
CA MET A 238 16.25 -18.73 1.37
C MET A 238 15.98 -17.38 0.68
N PHE A 239 16.95 -16.47 0.66
CA PHE A 239 16.78 -15.17 0.02
C PHE A 239 16.71 -15.27 -1.49
N GLU A 240 17.44 -16.17 -2.13
CA GLU A 240 17.32 -16.42 -3.56
C GLU A 240 15.89 -16.76 -3.95
N ARG A 241 15.24 -17.66 -3.20
CA ARG A 241 13.83 -18.04 -3.40
C ARG A 241 12.88 -16.85 -3.25
N LEU A 242 13.10 -16.02 -2.23
CA LEU A 242 12.28 -14.82 -1.99
C LEU A 242 12.49 -13.74 -3.05
N LEU A 243 13.74 -13.51 -3.47
CA LEU A 243 14.08 -12.50 -4.47
C LEU A 243 13.52 -12.88 -5.84
N SER A 244 13.73 -14.12 -6.31
CA SER A 244 13.16 -14.63 -7.57
C SER A 244 11.63 -14.53 -7.57
N MET A 245 10.97 -14.95 -6.48
CA MET A 245 9.51 -14.88 -6.40
C MET A 245 8.98 -13.43 -6.49
N VAL A 246 9.59 -12.50 -5.75
CA VAL A 246 9.18 -11.09 -5.79
C VAL A 246 9.52 -10.47 -7.15
N ASP A 247 10.68 -10.81 -7.72
CA ASP A 247 11.13 -10.34 -9.02
C ASP A 247 10.16 -10.69 -10.14
N GLU A 248 9.77 -11.97 -10.20
CA GLU A 248 8.89 -12.53 -11.23
C GLU A 248 7.45 -12.04 -11.14
N ARG A 249 6.96 -11.77 -9.92
CA ARG A 249 5.53 -11.55 -9.66
C ARG A 249 5.14 -10.10 -9.41
N VAL A 250 6.09 -9.23 -9.12
CA VAL A 250 5.82 -7.82 -8.79
C VAL A 250 6.29 -6.91 -9.91
N SER A 251 5.35 -6.53 -10.77
CA SER A 251 5.58 -5.58 -11.87
C SER A 251 5.48 -4.11 -11.44
N ASP A 252 4.82 -3.80 -10.31
CA ASP A 252 4.76 -2.43 -9.79
C ASP A 252 6.15 -1.98 -9.29
N PRO A 253 6.77 -0.94 -9.87
CA PRO A 253 8.13 -0.54 -9.52
C PRO A 253 8.29 -0.17 -8.04
N ARG A 254 7.28 0.49 -7.47
CA ARG A 254 7.32 0.92 -6.07
C ARG A 254 7.23 -0.27 -5.12
N GLY A 255 6.30 -1.19 -5.37
CA GLY A 255 6.14 -2.42 -4.62
C GLY A 255 7.38 -3.30 -4.70
N ARG A 256 7.94 -3.46 -5.90
CA ARG A 256 9.19 -4.18 -6.14
C ARG A 256 10.34 -3.60 -5.31
N ARG A 257 10.56 -2.27 -5.39
CA ARG A 257 11.57 -1.57 -4.58
C ARG A 257 11.39 -1.83 -3.08
N THR A 258 10.18 -1.68 -2.56
CA THR A 258 9.91 -1.85 -1.13
C THR A 258 10.12 -3.28 -0.65
N LEU A 259 9.68 -4.29 -1.41
CA LEU A 259 9.82 -5.70 -1.03
C LEU A 259 11.26 -6.21 -1.19
N LEU A 260 11.90 -5.96 -2.34
CA LEU A 260 13.29 -6.38 -2.58
C LEU A 260 14.25 -5.62 -1.67
N GLY A 261 14.09 -4.30 -1.50
CA GLY A 261 14.93 -3.49 -0.62
C GLY A 261 14.92 -3.98 0.84
N ARG A 262 13.77 -4.45 1.34
CA ARG A 262 13.68 -5.12 2.65
C ARG A 262 14.52 -6.40 2.69
N HIS A 263 14.45 -7.24 1.67
CA HIS A 263 15.20 -8.50 1.61
C HIS A 263 16.70 -8.25 1.52
N PHE A 264 17.14 -7.30 0.69
CA PHE A 264 18.54 -6.86 0.66
C PHE A 264 19.03 -6.32 2.00
N ARG A 265 18.23 -5.51 2.70
CA ARG A 265 18.54 -5.08 4.08
C ARG A 265 18.77 -6.27 5.01
N ASN A 266 17.96 -7.33 4.89
CA ASN A 266 18.12 -8.55 5.67
C ASN A 266 19.33 -9.38 5.23
N ILE A 267 19.65 -9.44 3.94
CA ILE A 267 20.88 -10.10 3.43
C ILE A 267 22.10 -9.43 4.06
N LEU A 268 22.20 -8.10 3.96
CA LEU A 268 23.30 -7.33 4.53
C LEU A 268 23.41 -7.54 6.06
N GLY A 269 22.28 -7.42 6.77
CA GLY A 269 22.25 -7.48 8.24
C GLY A 269 22.38 -8.87 8.85
N LYS A 270 21.75 -9.89 8.24
CA LYS A 270 21.59 -11.23 8.84
C LYS A 270 22.43 -12.30 8.16
N THR A 271 22.96 -12.03 6.97
CA THR A 271 23.81 -12.97 6.22
C THR A 271 25.24 -12.43 6.13
N LEU A 272 25.42 -11.25 5.54
CA LEU A 272 26.75 -10.70 5.25
C LEU A 272 27.49 -10.25 6.51
N LEU A 273 26.90 -9.36 7.31
CA LEU A 273 27.53 -8.80 8.51
C LEU A 273 28.05 -9.86 9.50
N PRO A 274 27.29 -10.94 9.82
CA PRO A 274 27.79 -12.01 10.68
C PRO A 274 29.01 -12.76 10.11
N VAL A 275 29.19 -12.79 8.79
CA VAL A 275 30.32 -13.45 8.14
C VAL A 275 31.56 -12.54 8.16
N ILE A 276 31.40 -11.28 7.77
CA ILE A 276 32.52 -10.33 7.70
C ILE A 276 32.91 -9.71 9.06
N GLY A 277 32.05 -9.83 10.09
CA GLY A 277 32.27 -9.27 11.43
C GLY A 277 33.31 -9.99 12.29
N PHE A 278 33.81 -11.15 11.84
CA PHE A 278 34.87 -11.94 12.48
C PHE A 278 36.15 -11.99 11.62
N SER A 279 36.46 -10.86 10.96
CA SER A 279 37.56 -10.76 10.00
C SER A 279 38.96 -10.77 10.66
N ARG A 280 40.01 -10.81 9.83
CA ARG A 280 41.44 -10.79 10.23
C ARG A 280 41.86 -9.62 11.13
N PHE A 281 41.00 -8.62 11.30
CA PHE A 281 41.26 -7.42 12.10
C PHE A 281 40.89 -7.56 13.58
N ASP A 282 40.30 -8.67 14.04
CA ASP A 282 39.91 -8.90 15.45
C ASP A 282 41.15 -9.06 16.39
N PRO A 283 41.49 -8.07 17.25
CA PRO A 283 42.76 -8.02 17.96
C PRO A 283 42.93 -9.04 19.11
N GLY A 284 41.89 -9.84 19.42
CA GLY A 284 41.88 -10.70 20.61
C GLY A 284 41.87 -12.21 20.36
N THR A 285 41.63 -12.65 19.12
CA THR A 285 41.35 -14.08 18.88
C THR A 285 41.98 -14.69 17.62
N GLY A 286 42.75 -13.92 16.84
CA GLY A 286 43.17 -14.32 15.50
C GLY A 286 42.01 -14.35 14.50
N PRO A 287 42.26 -14.62 13.20
CA PRO A 287 41.20 -14.74 12.21
C PRO A 287 40.26 -15.88 12.61
N ARG A 288 39.00 -15.55 12.91
CA ARG A 288 37.91 -16.52 13.15
C ARG A 288 37.01 -16.72 11.92
N TYR A 289 37.33 -16.05 10.82
CA TYR A 289 36.67 -16.27 9.54
C TYR A 289 37.38 -17.42 8.81
N ASP A 290 36.59 -18.39 8.36
CA ASP A 290 37.02 -19.34 7.35
C ASP A 290 37.05 -18.59 6.00
N GLU A 291 38.23 -18.44 5.42
CA GLU A 291 38.45 -17.67 4.20
C GLU A 291 37.71 -18.26 3.00
N ALA A 292 37.69 -19.60 2.87
CA ALA A 292 36.99 -20.28 1.79
C ALA A 292 35.48 -20.11 1.94
N TYR A 293 34.95 -20.31 3.15
CA TYR A 293 33.53 -20.09 3.46
C TYR A 293 33.14 -18.61 3.25
N THR A 294 33.98 -17.68 3.70
CA THR A 294 33.70 -16.24 3.54
C THR A 294 33.65 -15.84 2.07
N ALA A 295 34.62 -16.31 1.27
CA ALA A 295 34.64 -16.11 -0.18
C ALA A 295 33.40 -16.71 -0.87
N GLU A 296 32.98 -17.92 -0.46
CA GLU A 296 31.76 -18.55 -0.98
C GLU A 296 30.50 -17.72 -0.70
N ILE A 297 30.31 -17.26 0.54
CA ILE A 297 29.16 -16.43 0.91
C ILE A 297 29.19 -15.09 0.18
N LEU A 298 30.36 -14.47 0.05
CA LEU A 298 30.50 -13.21 -0.67
C LEU A 298 30.16 -13.37 -2.15
N ALA A 299 30.68 -14.40 -2.81
CA ALA A 299 30.38 -14.70 -4.20
C ALA A 299 28.87 -14.95 -4.40
N SER A 300 28.27 -15.77 -3.53
CA SER A 300 26.84 -16.08 -3.62
C SER A 300 25.97 -14.86 -3.31
N THR A 301 26.40 -13.98 -2.40
CA THR A 301 25.69 -12.73 -2.12
C THR A 301 25.83 -11.76 -3.29
N LEU A 302 27.03 -11.62 -3.87
CA LEU A 302 27.26 -10.76 -5.03
C LEU A 302 26.41 -11.20 -6.23
N ASP A 303 26.29 -12.50 -6.47
CA ASP A 303 25.39 -13.05 -7.51
C ASP A 303 23.92 -12.64 -7.31
N LEU A 304 23.42 -12.58 -6.06
CA LEU A 304 22.08 -12.04 -5.78
C LEU A 304 21.98 -10.54 -6.08
N PHE A 305 23.03 -9.77 -5.82
CA PHE A 305 23.07 -8.35 -6.16
C PHE A 305 23.10 -8.18 -7.69
N ASP A 306 23.96 -8.91 -8.40
CA ASP A 306 24.06 -8.82 -9.87
C ASP A 306 22.75 -9.17 -10.57
N ARG A 307 21.99 -10.14 -10.05
CA ARG A 307 20.71 -10.56 -10.63
C ARG A 307 19.55 -9.62 -10.31
N TYR A 308 19.46 -9.14 -9.07
CA TYR A 308 18.21 -8.54 -8.58
C TYR A 308 18.35 -7.10 -8.08
N TRP A 309 19.55 -6.60 -7.79
CA TRP A 309 19.75 -5.25 -7.24
C TRP A 309 19.48 -4.17 -8.30
N SER A 310 18.93 -3.05 -7.84
CA SER A 310 18.85 -1.82 -8.61
C SER A 310 19.12 -0.62 -7.69
N ASP A 311 19.73 0.43 -8.23
CA ASP A 311 20.16 1.59 -7.44
C ASP A 311 19.00 2.34 -6.78
N ASP A 312 17.78 2.22 -7.31
CA ASP A 312 16.58 2.78 -6.68
C ASP A 312 16.27 2.12 -5.32
N PHE A 313 16.83 0.93 -5.02
CA PHE A 313 16.68 0.25 -3.74
C PHE A 313 17.57 0.85 -2.64
N ALA A 314 18.54 1.70 -3.00
CA ALA A 314 19.44 2.35 -2.05
C ALA A 314 18.67 3.19 -1.00
N SER A 315 17.48 3.70 -1.34
CA SER A 315 16.62 4.42 -0.40
C SER A 315 15.98 3.52 0.67
N GLU A 316 15.97 2.20 0.44
CA GLU A 316 15.43 1.21 1.38
C GLU A 316 16.50 0.68 2.35
N ILE A 317 17.75 1.08 2.24
CA ILE A 317 18.82 0.67 3.15
C ILE A 317 19.47 1.89 3.82
N GLY A 318 20.05 1.69 5.00
CA GLY A 318 20.70 2.77 5.72
C GLY A 318 22.03 3.17 5.05
N PRO A 319 22.59 4.35 5.40
CA PRO A 319 23.83 4.82 4.80
C PRO A 319 25.02 3.88 5.01
N TYR A 320 25.11 3.24 6.18
CA TYR A 320 26.17 2.27 6.45
C TYR A 320 26.02 1.01 5.57
N GLU A 321 24.79 0.56 5.35
CA GLU A 321 24.49 -0.53 4.43
C GLU A 321 24.84 -0.17 2.99
N ARG A 322 24.59 1.07 2.53
CA ARG A 322 25.01 1.53 1.19
C ARG A 322 26.52 1.46 1.00
N LEU A 323 27.28 1.81 2.04
CA LEU A 323 28.74 1.66 2.04
C LEU A 323 29.16 0.20 1.86
N MET A 324 28.54 -0.72 2.59
CA MET A 324 28.81 -2.15 2.40
C MET A 324 28.43 -2.65 1.01
N VAL A 325 27.28 -2.22 0.47
CA VAL A 325 26.86 -2.56 -0.90
C VAL A 325 27.88 -2.09 -1.91
N HIS A 326 28.31 -0.82 -1.83
CA HIS A 326 29.31 -0.28 -2.74
C HIS A 326 30.62 -1.08 -2.69
N CYS A 327 31.10 -1.42 -1.48
CA CYS A 327 32.31 -2.24 -1.37
C CYS A 327 32.14 -3.64 -1.95
N LEU A 328 30.98 -4.27 -1.73
CA LEU A 328 30.66 -5.59 -2.28
C LEU A 328 30.63 -5.56 -3.81
N THR A 329 29.85 -4.65 -4.41
CA THR A 329 29.63 -4.60 -5.86
C THR A 329 30.81 -4.02 -6.63
N SER A 330 31.70 -3.27 -5.97
CA SER A 330 32.91 -2.70 -6.59
C SER A 330 34.16 -3.54 -6.34
N GLY A 331 34.04 -4.73 -5.76
CA GLY A 331 35.17 -5.63 -5.50
C GLY A 331 36.15 -5.14 -4.42
N LYS A 332 35.75 -4.19 -3.57
CA LYS A 332 36.56 -3.62 -2.49
C LYS A 332 36.46 -4.50 -1.23
N LEU A 333 36.96 -5.73 -1.36
CA LEU A 333 36.77 -6.78 -0.36
C LEU A 333 37.47 -6.46 0.98
N ASP A 334 38.67 -5.91 0.93
CA ASP A 334 39.42 -5.57 2.15
C ASP A 334 38.72 -4.47 2.95
N GLU A 335 38.18 -3.47 2.27
CA GLU A 335 37.34 -2.44 2.85
C GLU A 335 36.06 -3.03 3.45
N LEU A 336 35.40 -3.95 2.73
CA LEU A 336 34.20 -4.63 3.23
C LEU A 336 34.50 -5.43 4.52
N LEU A 337 35.58 -6.21 4.55
CA LEU A 337 36.01 -6.98 5.73
C LEU A 337 36.36 -6.08 6.92
N TYR A 338 36.96 -4.92 6.66
CA TYR A 338 37.25 -3.92 7.69
C TYR A 338 35.96 -3.28 8.22
N LEU A 339 35.01 -2.96 7.35
CA LEU A 339 33.70 -2.44 7.75
C LEU A 339 32.92 -3.47 8.58
N GLY A 340 33.06 -4.76 8.30
CA GLY A 340 32.53 -5.83 9.16
C GLY A 340 33.07 -5.75 10.59
N TRP A 341 34.39 -5.63 10.72
CA TRP A 341 35.06 -5.47 12.01
C TRP A 341 34.65 -4.17 12.70
N PHE A 342 34.67 -3.03 11.99
CA PHE A 342 34.31 -1.72 12.51
C PHE A 342 32.85 -1.70 13.02
N HIS A 343 31.93 -2.35 12.29
CA HIS A 343 30.53 -2.46 12.70
C HIS A 343 30.34 -3.15 14.05
N ARG A 344 31.22 -4.09 14.43
CA ARG A 344 31.14 -4.82 15.70
C ARG A 344 31.72 -4.03 16.88
N HIS A 345 32.70 -3.17 16.60
CA HIS A 345 33.44 -2.42 17.62
C HIS A 345 33.01 -0.95 17.74
N ARG A 346 31.99 -0.54 16.94
CA ARG A 346 31.52 0.84 16.68
C ARG A 346 32.09 1.89 17.64
N ALA A 347 33.15 2.55 17.18
CA ALA A 347 33.50 3.87 17.69
C ALA A 347 32.52 4.90 17.10
N ASP A 348 32.22 5.94 17.87
CA ASP A 348 31.55 7.13 17.32
C ASP A 348 32.45 7.76 16.25
N VAL A 349 31.86 8.15 15.12
CA VAL A 349 32.54 8.88 14.04
C VAL A 349 31.95 10.27 13.90
N ASP A 350 32.81 11.20 13.48
CA ASP A 350 32.45 12.58 13.29
C ASP A 350 31.39 12.77 12.19
N LEU A 351 30.68 13.89 12.29
CA LEU A 351 29.78 14.38 11.26
C LEU A 351 30.45 15.55 10.55
N LEU A 352 30.76 15.40 9.26
CA LEU A 352 31.28 16.47 8.43
C LEU A 352 30.13 17.13 7.66
N ILE A 353 30.00 18.46 7.75
CA ILE A 353 29.03 19.24 6.96
C ILE A 353 29.80 20.06 5.94
N GLU A 354 29.56 19.81 4.65
CA GLU A 354 30.25 20.46 3.54
C GLU A 354 29.30 20.57 2.34
N GLY A 355 29.25 21.76 1.72
CA GLY A 355 28.46 21.98 0.50
C GLY A 355 26.96 21.73 0.66
N GLY A 356 26.38 21.99 1.85
CA GLY A 356 24.96 21.75 2.11
C GLY A 356 24.58 20.29 2.39
N ARG A 357 25.56 19.39 2.50
CA ARG A 357 25.37 17.96 2.80
C ARG A 357 26.10 17.56 4.07
N ALA A 358 25.65 16.48 4.70
CA ALA A 358 26.25 15.90 5.89
C ALA A 358 26.77 14.48 5.61
N TYR A 359 28.02 14.20 6.00
CA TYR A 359 28.71 12.93 5.77
C TYR A 359 29.17 12.33 7.09
N ARG A 360 29.07 11.01 7.23
CA ARG A 360 29.74 10.28 8.33
C ARG A 360 31.14 9.92 7.90
N THR A 361 32.13 10.24 8.72
CA THR A 361 33.55 9.93 8.47
C THR A 361 33.88 8.48 8.84
N TRP A 362 33.05 7.54 8.38
CA TRP A 362 33.34 6.11 8.50
C TRP A 362 34.65 5.75 7.79
N PRO A 363 35.23 4.57 8.11
CA PRO A 363 36.46 4.12 7.47
C PRO A 363 36.46 4.30 5.96
N PHE A 364 37.62 4.67 5.41
CA PHE A 364 37.88 4.91 4.00
C PHE A 364 37.28 6.20 3.40
N PHE A 365 36.59 7.04 4.19
CA PHE A 365 36.11 8.34 3.70
C PHE A 365 37.29 9.21 3.24
N ARG A 366 37.36 9.45 1.92
CA ARG A 366 38.45 10.21 1.25
C ARG A 366 39.86 9.70 1.56
N PHE A 367 39.98 8.41 1.86
CA PHE A 367 41.26 7.81 2.30
C PHE A 367 42.23 7.57 1.15
N HIS A 368 41.73 7.13 -0.01
CA HIS A 368 42.55 6.81 -1.17
C HIS A 368 42.75 8.04 -2.07
N ASP A 369 44.00 8.26 -2.50
CA ASP A 369 44.38 9.37 -3.39
C ASP A 369 43.96 9.12 -4.85
N ALA A 370 44.02 7.86 -5.30
CA ALA A 370 43.64 7.45 -6.63
C ALA A 370 42.10 7.47 -6.81
N PRO A 371 41.56 8.21 -7.80
CA PRO A 371 40.10 8.33 -7.98
C PRO A 371 39.35 7.00 -8.12
N GLU A 372 39.94 6.01 -8.78
CA GLU A 372 39.39 4.68 -9.01
C GLU A 372 39.35 3.80 -7.75
N GLU A 373 40.22 4.07 -6.79
CA GLU A 373 40.27 3.37 -5.51
C GLU A 373 39.30 4.00 -4.50
N ARG A 374 39.01 5.30 -4.65
CA ARG A 374 38.17 6.06 -3.73
C ARG A 374 36.71 5.60 -3.74
N ILE A 375 36.15 5.47 -2.53
CA ILE A 375 34.71 5.31 -2.35
C ILE A 375 34.05 6.68 -2.52
N PRO A 376 33.05 6.83 -3.39
CA PRO A 376 32.34 8.09 -3.61
C PRO A 376 31.74 8.68 -2.32
N ASP A 377 31.81 10.02 -2.18
CA ASP A 377 31.34 10.72 -0.98
C ASP A 377 29.82 10.57 -0.75
N ASP A 378 29.03 10.40 -1.82
CA ASP A 378 27.57 10.18 -1.76
C ASP A 378 27.18 8.89 -1.04
N VAL A 379 28.05 7.88 -1.05
CA VAL A 379 27.87 6.65 -0.27
C VAL A 379 27.90 6.92 1.23
N TYR A 380 28.67 7.94 1.67
CA TYR A 380 28.78 8.38 3.07
C TYR A 380 27.75 9.45 3.46
N ASP A 381 26.90 9.88 2.52
CA ASP A 381 25.91 10.93 2.75
C ASP A 381 24.83 10.46 3.74
N VAL A 382 24.69 11.19 4.84
CA VAL A 382 23.68 10.99 5.88
C VAL A 382 22.71 12.16 6.00
N THR A 383 22.74 13.12 5.08
CA THR A 383 21.90 14.33 5.04
C THR A 383 20.44 14.01 5.29
N ASP A 384 19.90 12.99 4.61
CA ASP A 384 18.51 12.60 4.75
C ASP A 384 18.13 11.98 6.10
N THR A 385 19.14 11.53 6.86
CA THR A 385 18.95 10.93 8.19
C THR A 385 19.03 11.96 9.31
N ILE A 386 19.52 13.18 9.02
CA ILE A 386 19.57 14.27 10.00
C ILE A 386 18.14 14.72 10.30
N PRO A 387 17.69 14.66 11.57
CA PRO A 387 16.31 15.01 11.90
C PRO A 387 16.02 16.47 11.58
N ALA A 388 15.07 16.68 10.67
CA ALA A 388 14.54 17.99 10.31
C ALA A 388 13.02 17.91 10.23
N ARG A 389 12.33 18.91 10.77
CA ARG A 389 10.87 18.97 10.75
C ARG A 389 10.42 20.42 10.66
N ALA A 390 9.32 20.65 9.95
CA ALA A 390 8.59 21.90 10.05
C ALA A 390 7.09 21.63 10.23
N THR A 391 6.45 22.45 11.06
CA THR A 391 5.02 22.36 11.37
C THR A 391 4.33 23.67 11.10
N VAL A 392 3.09 23.62 10.61
CA VAL A 392 2.21 24.79 10.52
C VAL A 392 1.36 24.84 11.78
N ALA A 393 1.44 25.94 12.52
CA ALA A 393 0.63 26.19 13.71
C ALA A 393 -0.69 26.87 13.36
N THR A 394 -0.65 27.90 12.50
CA THR A 394 -1.84 28.63 12.07
C THR A 394 -1.83 28.87 10.56
N LEU A 395 -3.04 28.94 9.99
CA LEU A 395 -3.29 29.36 8.61
C LEU A 395 -4.55 30.22 8.62
N THR A 396 -4.39 31.51 8.33
CA THR A 396 -5.50 32.46 8.25
C THR A 396 -5.52 33.13 6.89
N GLU A 397 -6.71 33.58 6.48
CA GLU A 397 -6.93 34.30 5.24
C GLU A 397 -7.49 35.68 5.57
N GLU A 398 -6.88 36.70 4.97
CA GLU A 398 -7.25 38.11 5.09
C GLU A 398 -7.03 38.77 3.72
N ASP A 399 -8.08 39.35 3.15
CA ASP A 399 -8.08 40.07 1.87
C ASP A 399 -7.38 39.32 0.71
N GLY A 400 -7.65 38.02 0.57
CA GLY A 400 -7.06 37.20 -0.51
C GLY A 400 -5.59 36.83 -0.32
N THR A 401 -5.04 37.08 0.88
CA THR A 401 -3.69 36.66 1.28
C THR A 401 -3.78 35.63 2.40
N LEU A 402 -3.11 34.49 2.21
CA LEU A 402 -2.91 33.48 3.24
C LEU A 402 -1.71 33.85 4.10
N ARG A 403 -1.91 33.89 5.42
CA ARG A 403 -0.85 34.04 6.43
C ARG A 403 -0.65 32.70 7.13
N LEU A 404 0.59 32.22 7.12
CA LEU A 404 1.00 30.96 7.75
C LEU A 404 1.97 31.28 8.88
N THR A 405 1.83 30.59 10.01
CA THR A 405 2.85 30.58 11.06
C THR A 405 3.16 29.16 11.48
N GLY A 406 4.34 28.94 12.03
CA GLY A 406 4.76 27.61 12.43
C GLY A 406 6.11 27.57 13.12
N ASN A 407 6.58 26.34 13.32
CA ASN A 407 7.88 26.06 13.91
C ASN A 407 8.69 25.16 12.99
N ALA A 408 10.01 25.25 13.05
CA ALA A 408 10.92 24.34 12.37
C ALA A 408 12.09 23.98 13.26
N VAL A 409 12.62 22.77 13.06
CA VAL A 409 13.72 22.23 13.84
C VAL A 409 14.69 21.54 12.90
N LEU A 410 15.98 21.76 13.14
CA LEU A 410 17.08 21.03 12.52
C LEU A 410 18.03 20.56 13.62
N ARG A 411 18.05 19.24 13.89
CA ARG A 411 18.85 18.67 14.98
C ARG A 411 20.22 18.26 14.46
N LEU A 412 21.21 19.11 14.69
CA LEU A 412 22.61 18.86 14.39
C LEU A 412 23.38 18.51 15.67
N PRO A 413 24.02 17.33 15.75
CA PRO A 413 24.87 16.99 16.90
C PRO A 413 25.95 18.05 17.14
N GLY A 414 26.05 18.58 18.36
CA GLY A 414 27.07 19.55 18.74
C GLY A 414 26.89 20.97 18.18
N HIS A 415 25.77 21.27 17.52
CA HIS A 415 25.47 22.61 17.02
C HIS A 415 24.35 23.27 17.85
N GLU A 416 24.62 24.47 18.35
CA GLU A 416 23.65 25.31 19.06
C GLU A 416 23.17 26.44 18.14
N GLY A 417 21.86 26.69 18.11
CA GLY A 417 21.25 27.76 17.30
C GLY A 417 20.01 27.32 16.53
N ALA A 418 19.04 28.22 16.42
CA ALA A 418 17.82 28.01 15.65
C ALA A 418 18.11 28.05 14.13
N PRO A 419 17.45 27.20 13.32
CA PRO A 419 17.64 27.22 11.87
C PRO A 419 16.96 28.42 11.19
N ASP A 420 17.49 28.85 10.05
CA ASP A 420 16.80 29.71 9.08
C ASP A 420 15.74 28.89 8.30
N VAL A 421 14.59 29.49 8.00
CA VAL A 421 13.45 28.80 7.40
C VAL A 421 12.90 29.59 6.22
N GLU A 422 12.76 28.93 5.07
CA GLU A 422 12.08 29.46 3.89
C GLU A 422 10.92 28.55 3.50
N ILE A 423 9.70 29.08 3.45
CA ILE A 423 8.53 28.30 3.04
C ILE A 423 8.40 28.27 1.53
N GLN A 424 8.02 27.11 0.99
CA GLN A 424 7.89 26.87 -0.44
C GLN A 424 6.58 26.16 -0.79
N LEU A 425 6.04 26.50 -1.96
CA LEU A 425 4.98 25.77 -2.63
C LEU A 425 5.57 24.91 -3.74
N HIS A 426 5.14 23.66 -3.81
CA HIS A 426 5.55 22.69 -4.85
C HIS A 426 4.31 22.15 -5.56
N HIS A 427 4.13 22.48 -6.83
CA HIS A 427 2.99 21.99 -7.61
C HIS A 427 3.12 20.49 -7.84
N ARG A 428 2.07 19.73 -7.54
CA ARG A 428 2.14 18.27 -7.46
C ARG A 428 2.13 17.57 -8.83
N VAL A 429 1.79 18.28 -9.90
CA VAL A 429 1.68 17.70 -11.26
C VAL A 429 2.86 18.07 -12.13
N ASP A 430 3.17 19.36 -12.25
CA ASP A 430 4.26 19.84 -13.13
C ASP A 430 5.59 20.10 -12.41
N GLY A 431 5.63 19.96 -11.08
CA GLY A 431 6.85 20.13 -10.27
C GLY A 431 7.33 21.57 -10.09
N THR A 432 6.57 22.56 -10.56
CA THR A 432 6.94 23.98 -10.37
C THR A 432 7.00 24.33 -8.89
N SER A 433 8.02 25.09 -8.50
CA SER A 433 8.28 25.45 -7.11
C SER A 433 8.39 26.96 -6.93
N ARG A 434 7.91 27.48 -5.80
CA ARG A 434 7.95 28.91 -5.48
C ARG A 434 8.21 29.14 -3.99
N ALA A 435 9.20 29.97 -3.68
CA ALA A 435 9.43 30.44 -2.32
C ALA A 435 8.41 31.52 -1.94
N LEU A 436 7.99 31.51 -0.68
CA LEU A 436 7.10 32.50 -0.08
C LEU A 436 7.93 33.53 0.70
N PRO A 437 7.50 34.81 0.75
CA PRO A 437 8.01 35.75 1.73
C PRO A 437 7.92 35.15 3.13
N THR A 438 9.06 34.84 3.74
CA THR A 438 9.17 34.13 5.01
C THR A 438 10.04 34.94 5.97
N ASN A 439 9.55 35.14 7.20
CA ASN A 439 10.31 35.69 8.31
C ASN A 439 10.57 34.57 9.31
N THR A 440 11.81 34.42 9.74
CA THR A 440 12.22 33.49 10.79
C THR A 440 12.59 34.28 12.03
N ASP A 441 12.05 33.87 13.18
CA ASP A 441 12.45 34.33 14.49
C ASP A 441 13.38 33.28 15.11
N THR A 442 14.63 33.70 15.32
CA THR A 442 15.72 32.86 15.85
C THR A 442 15.98 33.11 17.34
N ASP A 443 15.26 34.04 17.97
CA ASP A 443 15.45 34.42 19.38
C ASP A 443 14.64 33.54 20.36
N THR A 444 14.02 32.48 19.86
CA THR A 444 13.37 31.47 20.70
C THR A 444 14.41 30.70 21.53
N GLU A 445 14.24 30.66 22.86
CA GLU A 445 15.05 29.81 23.74
C GLU A 445 14.96 28.34 23.32
N GLY A 446 15.95 27.84 22.58
CA GLY A 446 16.02 26.45 22.12
C GLY A 446 16.61 26.26 20.72
N SER A 447 16.56 25.03 20.22
CA SER A 447 17.01 24.62 18.88
C SER A 447 15.95 24.79 17.79
N ASP A 448 14.83 25.41 18.13
CA ASP A 448 13.61 25.45 17.34
C ASP A 448 13.40 26.89 16.87
N ALA A 449 13.11 27.07 15.58
CA ALA A 449 12.85 28.38 14.98
C ALA A 449 11.34 28.58 14.78
N SER A 450 10.84 29.74 15.20
CA SER A 450 9.50 30.18 14.81
C SER A 450 9.55 30.85 13.44
N TRP A 451 8.51 30.68 12.62
CA TRP A 451 8.47 31.31 11.31
C TRP A 451 7.07 31.80 10.95
N SER A 452 7.01 32.78 10.06
CA SER A 452 5.78 33.26 9.43
C SER A 452 5.97 33.45 7.93
N ALA A 453 4.96 33.11 7.13
CA ALA A 453 4.99 33.25 5.68
C ALA A 453 3.67 33.81 5.12
N GLN A 454 3.73 34.43 3.95
CA GLN A 454 2.57 35.03 3.28
C GLN A 454 2.43 34.51 1.84
N LEU A 455 1.20 34.30 1.38
CA LEU A 455 0.87 33.87 0.03
C LEU A 455 -0.35 34.64 -0.49
N ALA A 456 -0.16 35.49 -1.50
CA ALA A 456 -1.29 36.07 -2.21
C ALA A 456 -1.90 35.02 -3.17
N LEU A 457 -3.20 34.73 -3.02
CA LEU A 457 -3.90 33.66 -3.78
C LEU A 457 -3.98 33.92 -5.30
N SER A 458 -3.72 35.16 -5.72
CA SER A 458 -3.61 35.56 -7.11
C SER A 458 -2.30 35.09 -7.77
N GLU A 459 -1.27 34.78 -7.00
CA GLU A 459 0.07 34.50 -7.51
C GLU A 459 0.29 33.09 -8.08
N PRO A 460 -0.11 31.98 -7.42
CA PRO A 460 0.15 30.64 -7.93
C PRO A 460 -0.76 30.28 -9.13
N GLY A 461 -0.43 29.22 -9.87
CA GLY A 461 -1.35 28.61 -10.85
C GLY A 461 -2.50 27.83 -10.18
N ASN A 462 -3.53 27.46 -10.96
CA ASN A 462 -4.52 26.50 -10.46
C ASN A 462 -3.84 25.15 -10.32
N GLY A 463 -4.20 24.41 -9.28
CA GLY A 463 -3.79 23.05 -9.06
C GLY A 463 -3.52 22.75 -7.59
N VAL A 464 -2.93 21.59 -7.36
CA VAL A 464 -2.63 21.09 -6.02
C VAL A 464 -1.18 21.37 -5.67
N TRP A 465 -0.96 22.13 -4.61
CA TRP A 465 0.35 22.58 -4.14
C TRP A 465 0.72 21.90 -2.82
N GLY A 466 1.85 21.21 -2.77
CA GLY A 466 2.46 20.75 -1.52
C GLY A 466 3.13 21.91 -0.79
N LEU A 467 2.98 21.96 0.52
CA LEU A 467 3.65 22.93 1.38
C LEU A 467 4.97 22.33 1.90
N TRP A 468 6.08 23.04 1.71
CA TRP A 468 7.42 22.64 2.12
C TRP A 468 8.13 23.75 2.87
N ALA A 469 9.12 23.38 3.67
CA ALA A 469 10.06 24.28 4.30
C ALA A 469 11.48 23.86 3.94
N ARG A 470 12.26 24.82 3.46
CA ARG A 470 13.70 24.73 3.35
C ARG A 470 14.31 25.23 4.65
N VAL A 471 14.88 24.32 5.42
CA VAL A 471 15.44 24.56 6.75
C VAL A 471 16.97 24.54 6.67
N ARG A 472 17.62 25.62 7.11
CA ARG A 472 19.07 25.81 6.99
C ARG A 472 19.71 26.04 8.36
N GLY A 473 20.82 25.39 8.65
CA GLY A 473 21.55 25.60 9.91
C GLY A 473 22.85 24.82 9.92
N GLY A 474 23.89 25.35 10.57
CA GLY A 474 25.20 24.69 10.66
C GLY A 474 25.83 24.28 9.33
N GLY A 475 25.53 25.01 8.24
CA GLY A 475 25.99 24.69 6.88
C GLY A 475 25.19 23.61 6.14
N LEU A 476 24.16 23.03 6.77
CA LEU A 476 23.26 22.02 6.17
C LEU A 476 21.98 22.67 5.64
N VAL A 477 21.42 22.13 4.56
CA VAL A 477 20.12 22.51 4.00
C VAL A 477 19.22 21.28 3.91
N ARG A 478 18.00 21.35 4.42
CA ARG A 478 16.99 20.27 4.37
C ARG A 478 15.67 20.81 3.85
N ASP A 479 15.19 20.24 2.75
CA ASP A 479 13.83 20.47 2.27
C ASP A 479 12.90 19.43 2.92
N VAL A 480 11.97 19.89 3.76
CA VAL A 480 11.03 19.02 4.49
C VAL A 480 9.58 19.45 4.24
N PRO A 481 8.63 18.51 4.09
CA PRO A 481 7.25 18.88 3.91
C PRO A 481 6.69 19.45 5.21
N LEU A 482 5.84 20.47 5.09
CA LEU A 482 5.12 21.04 6.22
C LEU A 482 4.08 20.03 6.74
N THR A 483 4.12 19.76 8.04
CA THR A 483 3.15 18.90 8.72
C THR A 483 2.22 19.72 9.59
N ALA A 484 0.96 19.31 9.73
CA ALA A 484 0.06 19.93 10.71
C ALA A 484 -0.23 18.96 11.85
N PRO A 485 -0.06 19.39 13.12
CA PRO A 485 -0.55 18.67 14.28
C PRO A 485 -2.04 18.36 14.18
N ALA A 486 -2.50 17.26 14.79
CA ALA A 486 -3.90 16.83 14.72
C ALA A 486 -4.86 17.80 15.42
N ASP A 487 -4.34 18.56 16.37
CA ASP A 487 -4.97 19.55 17.24
C ASP A 487 -4.71 21.01 16.81
N ALA A 488 -3.92 21.23 15.75
CA ALA A 488 -3.70 22.57 15.24
C ALA A 488 -5.03 23.18 14.79
N ALA A 489 -5.23 24.47 15.08
CA ALA A 489 -6.34 25.29 14.60
C ALA A 489 -6.21 25.56 13.09
N TRP A 490 -5.97 24.50 12.32
CA TRP A 490 -6.21 24.51 10.91
C TRP A 490 -7.72 24.57 10.73
N PRO A 491 -8.25 25.44 9.86
CA PRO A 491 -9.60 25.28 9.37
C PRO A 491 -9.64 23.99 8.52
N MET A 492 -9.60 22.83 9.18
CA MET A 492 -9.87 21.57 8.54
C MET A 492 -11.29 21.69 8.02
N SER A 493 -11.43 21.70 6.69
CA SER A 493 -12.70 21.81 5.96
C SER A 493 -13.44 23.17 5.90
N ALA A 494 -12.79 24.31 6.16
CA ALA A 494 -13.41 25.60 5.79
C ALA A 494 -13.10 25.93 4.33
N HIS A 495 -14.11 25.83 3.48
CA HIS A 495 -14.08 26.34 2.12
C HIS A 495 -14.24 27.86 2.19
N ARG A 496 -13.32 28.62 1.61
CA ARG A 496 -13.47 30.08 1.50
C ARG A 496 -13.45 30.48 0.04
N HIS A 497 -14.60 30.97 -0.41
CA HIS A 497 -14.69 31.82 -1.60
C HIS A 497 -14.20 33.19 -1.21
N THR A 498 -13.34 33.81 -2.01
CA THR A 498 -13.06 35.22 -1.77
C THR A 498 -14.33 36.03 -2.11
N PRO A 499 -14.71 37.04 -1.30
CA PRO A 499 -15.95 37.78 -1.50
C PRO A 499 -16.09 38.54 -2.82
N HIS A 500 -15.01 38.64 -3.62
CA HIS A 500 -14.89 39.53 -4.77
C HIS A 500 -14.32 38.78 -6.00
N GLY A 501 -14.99 37.73 -6.46
CA GLY A 501 -14.70 37.07 -7.73
C GLY A 501 -13.39 36.26 -7.79
N GLY A 502 -12.79 35.90 -6.65
CA GLY A 502 -11.50 35.22 -6.61
C GLY A 502 -11.59 33.75 -6.21
N ARG A 503 -10.99 32.92 -7.06
CA ARG A 503 -10.36 31.62 -6.84
C ARG A 503 -10.73 30.83 -5.58
N TYR A 504 -11.30 29.65 -5.79
CA TYR A 504 -11.47 28.65 -4.73
C TYR A 504 -10.11 28.23 -4.17
N TRP A 505 -10.00 28.08 -2.85
CA TRP A 505 -8.87 27.40 -2.25
C TRP A 505 -9.28 26.55 -1.05
N ARG A 506 -8.50 25.50 -0.78
CA ARG A 506 -8.72 24.60 0.36
C ARG A 506 -7.41 24.04 0.88
N ALA A 507 -7.23 24.10 2.20
CA ALA A 507 -6.18 23.34 2.88
C ALA A 507 -6.61 21.88 3.06
N LEU A 508 -5.70 20.97 2.72
CA LEU A 508 -5.86 19.52 2.77
C LEU A 508 -4.71 18.90 3.56
N ARG A 509 -4.99 17.74 4.15
CA ARG A 509 -3.98 16.89 4.79
C ARG A 509 -3.94 15.54 4.12
N THR A 510 -2.75 15.09 3.71
CA THR A 510 -2.59 13.72 3.21
C THR A 510 -2.70 12.71 4.35
N ARG A 511 -2.88 11.40 4.04
CA ARG A 511 -2.79 10.33 5.05
C ARG A 511 -1.48 10.34 5.84
N GLY A 512 -0.41 10.92 5.30
CA GLY A 512 0.90 11.07 5.97
C GLY A 512 1.02 12.33 6.83
N GLY A 513 -0.04 13.12 7.01
CA GLY A 513 -0.01 14.35 7.80
C GLY A 513 0.59 15.56 7.08
N LEU A 514 0.90 15.43 5.78
CA LEU A 514 1.50 16.50 4.97
C LEU A 514 0.45 17.54 4.58
N GLY A 515 0.84 18.82 4.62
CA GLY A 515 0.01 19.94 4.20
C GLY A 515 0.00 20.16 2.71
N VAL A 516 -1.21 20.37 2.18
CA VAL A 516 -1.49 20.59 0.78
C VAL A 516 -2.49 21.74 0.64
N LEU A 517 -2.32 22.59 -0.37
CA LEU A 517 -3.27 23.61 -0.77
C LEU A 517 -3.81 23.25 -2.15
N ASP A 518 -5.11 23.02 -2.25
CA ASP A 518 -5.82 22.98 -3.52
C ASP A 518 -6.25 24.41 -3.87
N ILE A 519 -5.70 24.97 -4.94
CA ILE A 519 -6.00 26.32 -5.42
C ILE A 519 -6.66 26.18 -6.80
N GLY A 520 -7.84 26.77 -6.99
CA GLY A 520 -8.62 26.55 -8.20
C GLY A 520 -9.46 25.26 -8.15
N GLY A 521 -9.57 24.57 -7.01
CA GLY A 521 -10.57 23.52 -6.80
C GLY A 521 -10.37 22.28 -7.64
N GLU A 522 -9.13 21.89 -7.89
CA GLU A 522 -8.80 20.71 -8.66
C GLU A 522 -9.35 19.43 -8.02
N THR A 523 -9.39 19.38 -6.70
CA THR A 523 -9.89 18.24 -5.92
C THR A 523 -11.36 18.39 -5.52
N ALA A 524 -12.02 19.46 -5.97
CA ALA A 524 -13.42 19.70 -5.68
C ALA A 524 -14.26 18.50 -6.19
N PRO A 525 -15.04 17.84 -5.32
CA PRO A 525 -15.93 16.78 -5.75
C PRO A 525 -17.06 17.41 -6.57
N LEU A 526 -17.02 17.17 -7.88
CA LEU A 526 -18.06 17.53 -8.82
C LEU A 526 -18.73 16.25 -9.30
N ASP A 527 -20.05 16.24 -9.29
CA ASP A 527 -20.86 15.18 -9.89
C ASP A 527 -21.74 15.76 -10.98
N ALA A 528 -21.98 14.98 -12.03
CA ALA A 528 -22.82 15.37 -13.15
C ALA A 528 -23.86 14.27 -13.35
N VAL A 529 -25.12 14.59 -13.05
CA VAL A 529 -26.23 13.64 -13.06
C VAL A 529 -27.23 14.00 -14.14
N LEU A 530 -27.49 13.07 -15.04
CA LEU A 530 -28.60 13.13 -15.98
C LEU A 530 -29.91 13.01 -15.20
N MET A 531 -30.72 14.05 -15.26
CA MET A 531 -32.02 14.12 -14.57
C MET A 531 -33.15 13.67 -15.48
N ALA A 532 -33.13 14.12 -16.74
CA ALA A 532 -34.15 13.79 -17.71
C ALA A 532 -33.58 13.82 -19.12
N GLN A 533 -34.20 13.02 -19.98
CA GLN A 533 -34.06 13.12 -21.42
C GLN A 533 -35.46 13.23 -22.02
N GLN A 534 -35.64 14.15 -22.96
CA GLN A 534 -36.91 14.37 -23.64
C GLN A 534 -36.67 14.63 -25.13
N GLN A 535 -37.45 13.97 -25.98
CA GLN A 535 -37.45 14.29 -27.40
C GLN A 535 -38.13 15.65 -27.65
N GLN A 536 -37.47 16.53 -28.39
CA GLN A 536 -38.02 17.80 -28.88
C GLN A 536 -38.00 17.80 -30.41
N GLY A 537 -39.07 17.29 -31.02
CA GLY A 537 -39.15 17.14 -32.47
C GLY A 537 -38.16 16.09 -32.98
N ASP A 538 -37.21 16.52 -33.81
CA ASP A 538 -36.11 15.67 -34.32
C ASP A 538 -34.89 15.65 -33.40
N ASP A 539 -34.85 16.51 -32.36
CA ASP A 539 -33.71 16.64 -31.44
C ASP A 539 -33.98 15.97 -30.09
N GLU A 540 -32.90 15.70 -29.35
CA GLU A 540 -32.93 15.15 -27.99
C GLU A 540 -32.48 16.22 -26.98
N LEU A 541 -33.35 16.57 -26.05
CA LEU A 541 -33.04 17.45 -24.93
C LEU A 541 -32.53 16.61 -23.75
N PHE A 542 -31.31 16.89 -23.32
CA PHE A 542 -30.72 16.34 -22.09
C PHE A 542 -30.72 17.40 -21.01
N THR A 543 -31.42 17.13 -19.91
CA THR A 543 -31.37 17.93 -18.69
C THR A 543 -30.49 17.23 -17.67
N PHE A 544 -29.42 17.89 -17.27
CA PHE A 544 -28.49 17.37 -16.27
C PHE A 544 -28.18 18.42 -15.20
N VAL A 545 -27.84 17.92 -14.02
CA VAL A 545 -27.43 18.74 -12.87
C VAL A 545 -25.97 18.47 -12.63
N VAL A 546 -25.17 19.53 -12.58
CA VAL A 546 -23.84 19.48 -11.99
C VAL A 546 -23.97 19.94 -10.55
N SER A 547 -23.57 19.08 -9.62
CA SER A 547 -23.52 19.40 -8.21
C SER A 547 -22.07 19.46 -7.74
N ALA A 548 -21.79 20.39 -6.84
CA ALA A 548 -20.51 20.50 -6.17
C ALA A 548 -20.71 20.24 -4.69
N ALA A 549 -19.93 19.32 -4.11
CA ALA A 549 -20.03 19.01 -2.69
C ALA A 549 -19.00 19.80 -1.86
N GLY A 550 -19.33 20.03 -0.60
CA GLY A 550 -18.46 20.70 0.37
C GLY A 550 -18.42 22.22 0.16
N GLY A 551 -19.57 22.91 0.09
CA GLY A 551 -19.60 24.38 0.08
C GLY A 551 -18.99 25.05 -1.16
N VAL A 552 -18.65 24.27 -2.18
CA VAL A 552 -18.22 24.78 -3.48
C VAL A 552 -19.44 25.37 -4.16
N ARG A 553 -19.38 26.65 -4.49
CA ARG A 553 -20.46 27.33 -5.21
C ARG A 553 -20.21 27.23 -6.70
N VAL A 554 -21.28 27.01 -7.46
CA VAL A 554 -21.28 26.89 -8.92
C VAL A 554 -22.05 28.04 -9.57
N ASP A 555 -22.14 29.18 -8.89
CA ASP A 555 -22.81 30.37 -9.44
C ASP A 555 -22.11 30.82 -10.73
N GLY A 556 -22.90 31.19 -11.73
CA GLY A 556 -22.34 31.64 -13.00
C GLY A 556 -21.73 30.53 -13.86
N ALA A 557 -21.73 29.27 -13.41
CA ALA A 557 -21.10 28.16 -14.10
C ALA A 557 -21.64 27.94 -15.52
N ARG A 558 -20.74 27.56 -16.41
CA ARG A 558 -21.02 27.19 -17.80
C ARG A 558 -20.77 25.71 -17.98
N ALA A 559 -21.59 25.09 -18.81
CA ALA A 559 -21.41 23.71 -19.17
C ALA A 559 -21.63 23.50 -20.66
N SER A 560 -21.00 22.48 -21.20
CA SER A 560 -21.33 21.91 -22.50
C SER A 560 -21.37 20.39 -22.39
N LEU A 561 -22.22 19.76 -23.20
CA LEU A 561 -22.32 18.32 -23.30
C LEU A 561 -21.37 17.86 -24.40
N SER A 562 -20.33 17.11 -24.04
CA SER A 562 -19.40 16.44 -24.96
C SER A 562 -19.85 14.99 -25.16
N LEU A 563 -19.92 14.57 -26.42
CA LEU A 563 -20.25 13.24 -26.87
C LEU A 563 -19.01 12.62 -27.48
N LEU A 564 -18.48 11.56 -26.87
CA LEU A 564 -17.28 10.86 -27.36
C LEU A 564 -17.62 9.48 -27.94
N GLY A 565 -17.38 9.30 -29.23
CA GLY A 565 -17.49 8.03 -29.94
C GLY A 565 -16.44 7.02 -29.46
N ARG A 566 -16.86 5.80 -29.13
CA ARG A 566 -15.98 4.73 -28.65
C ARG A 566 -15.19 4.03 -29.74
N VAL A 567 -15.75 3.94 -30.94
CA VAL A 567 -15.15 3.20 -32.05
C VAL A 567 -14.15 4.08 -32.79
N HIS A 568 -14.50 5.33 -33.06
CA HIS A 568 -13.68 6.22 -33.89
C HIS A 568 -13.01 7.35 -33.10
N GLY A 569 -13.35 7.52 -31.82
CA GLY A 569 -12.80 8.59 -30.98
C GLY A 569 -13.27 10.00 -31.36
N ALA A 570 -14.29 10.13 -32.22
CA ALA A 570 -14.86 11.41 -32.60
C ALA A 570 -15.49 12.11 -31.39
N GLU A 571 -15.33 13.41 -31.26
CA GLU A 571 -15.89 14.21 -30.17
C GLU A 571 -16.79 15.33 -30.72
N LEU A 572 -18.03 15.38 -30.24
CA LEU A 572 -19.00 16.43 -30.55
C LEU A 572 -19.36 17.17 -29.26
N THR A 573 -19.14 18.49 -29.23
CA THR A 573 -19.49 19.32 -28.08
C THR A 573 -20.69 20.21 -28.41
N VAL A 574 -21.71 20.14 -27.56
CA VAL A 574 -22.96 20.91 -27.68
C VAL A 574 -23.04 21.88 -26.50
N PRO A 575 -23.27 23.19 -26.73
CA PRO A 575 -23.43 24.14 -25.63
C PRO A 575 -24.65 23.78 -24.79
N ALA A 576 -24.53 23.85 -23.47
CA ALA A 576 -25.65 23.65 -22.56
C ALA A 576 -26.13 25.01 -22.03
N ARG A 577 -27.44 25.22 -22.04
CA ARG A 577 -28.07 26.41 -21.46
C ARG A 577 -28.33 26.16 -19.99
N ARG A 578 -27.85 27.03 -19.12
CA ARG A 578 -28.20 26.98 -17.68
C ARG A 578 -29.67 27.32 -17.50
N THR A 579 -30.40 26.49 -16.76
CA THR A 579 -31.86 26.61 -16.54
C THR A 579 -32.24 26.76 -15.07
N GLY A 580 -31.33 26.48 -14.14
CA GLY A 580 -31.50 26.75 -12.72
C GLY A 580 -30.19 26.68 -11.97
N GLU A 581 -30.13 27.33 -10.80
CA GLU A 581 -29.01 27.22 -9.86
C GLU A 581 -29.51 27.42 -8.43
N ASP A 582 -28.89 26.73 -7.47
CA ASP A 582 -29.18 26.88 -6.03
C ASP A 582 -27.90 26.98 -5.18
N GLY A 583 -26.85 27.59 -5.75
CA GLY A 583 -25.55 27.76 -5.11
C GLY A 583 -24.65 26.54 -5.27
N GLU A 584 -25.06 25.36 -4.81
CA GLU A 584 -24.27 24.12 -4.91
C GLU A 584 -24.65 23.25 -6.12
N HIS A 585 -25.83 23.48 -6.72
CA HIS A 585 -26.29 22.80 -7.92
C HIS A 585 -26.50 23.79 -9.05
N ALA A 586 -26.10 23.41 -10.26
CA ALA A 586 -26.41 24.11 -11.49
C ALA A 586 -27.07 23.11 -12.46
N THR A 587 -28.28 23.46 -12.91
CA THR A 587 -29.05 22.67 -13.88
C THR A 587 -28.82 23.21 -15.28
N PHE A 588 -28.58 22.32 -16.23
CA PHE A 588 -28.30 22.64 -17.61
C PHE A 588 -29.13 21.78 -18.56
N ASP A 589 -29.51 22.41 -19.67
CA ASP A 589 -30.22 21.81 -20.79
C ASP A 589 -29.32 21.84 -22.03
N ALA A 590 -29.04 20.68 -22.63
CA ALA A 590 -28.30 20.55 -23.88
C ALA A 590 -29.17 19.86 -24.93
N VAL A 591 -29.30 20.47 -26.10
CA VAL A 591 -30.09 19.94 -27.22
C VAL A 591 -29.16 19.29 -28.23
N VAL A 592 -29.19 17.96 -28.32
CA VAL A 592 -28.39 17.17 -29.26
C VAL A 592 -29.26 16.85 -30.47
N ALA A 593 -28.82 17.27 -31.65
CA ALA A 593 -29.44 16.87 -32.90
C ALA A 593 -28.87 15.53 -33.36
N PRO A 594 -29.64 14.42 -33.38
CA PRO A 594 -29.16 13.10 -33.77
C PRO A 594 -28.49 13.06 -35.14
N ARG A 595 -28.96 13.91 -36.08
CA ARG A 595 -28.38 14.03 -37.43
C ARG A 595 -26.90 14.45 -37.42
N ARG A 596 -26.44 15.15 -36.37
CA ARG A 596 -25.03 15.53 -36.21
C ARG A 596 -24.13 14.39 -35.75
N LEU A 597 -24.70 13.29 -35.24
CA LEU A 597 -23.96 12.08 -34.85
C LEU A 597 -23.65 11.19 -36.06
N THR A 598 -24.17 11.56 -37.23
CA THR A 598 -24.14 10.77 -38.47
C THR A 598 -23.77 11.62 -39.68
N ASP A 599 -23.17 12.80 -39.48
CA ASP A 599 -22.71 13.64 -40.61
C ASP A 599 -21.72 12.85 -41.47
N ASP A 600 -21.70 13.09 -42.79
CA ASP A 600 -21.08 12.23 -43.83
C ASP A 600 -19.57 11.93 -43.63
N SER A 601 -18.93 12.52 -42.61
CA SER A 601 -17.56 12.25 -42.18
C SER A 601 -17.39 11.11 -41.16
N VAL A 602 -18.46 10.56 -40.58
CA VAL A 602 -18.40 9.46 -39.59
C VAL A 602 -18.87 8.17 -40.26
N GLU A 603 -17.94 7.43 -40.87
CA GLU A 603 -18.20 6.28 -41.76
C GLU A 603 -18.83 5.03 -41.11
N ALA A 604 -19.08 5.00 -39.79
CA ALA A 604 -19.69 3.83 -39.16
C ALA A 604 -20.48 4.14 -37.88
N PRO A 605 -21.47 3.26 -37.54
CA PRO A 605 -22.23 3.37 -36.31
C PRO A 605 -21.33 3.37 -35.06
N ASP A 606 -21.48 4.37 -34.18
CA ASP A 606 -20.70 4.51 -32.94
C ASP A 606 -21.60 4.55 -31.68
N ILE A 607 -21.01 4.21 -30.55
CA ILE A 607 -21.57 4.41 -29.21
C ILE A 607 -20.96 5.70 -28.66
N TRP A 608 -21.80 6.64 -28.26
CA TRP A 608 -21.35 7.94 -27.77
C TRP A 608 -21.48 8.03 -26.25
N ASP A 609 -20.35 8.14 -25.55
CA ASP A 609 -20.31 8.42 -24.12
C ASP A 609 -20.66 9.89 -23.86
N LEU A 610 -21.61 10.14 -22.95
CA LEU A 610 -22.00 11.49 -22.57
C LEU A 610 -21.10 12.02 -21.44
N ARG A 611 -20.51 13.19 -21.67
CA ARG A 611 -19.62 13.90 -20.75
C ARG A 611 -20.04 15.36 -20.64
N VAL A 612 -19.75 15.98 -19.51
CA VAL A 612 -20.00 17.41 -19.28
C VAL A 612 -18.67 18.11 -19.16
N VAL A 613 -18.39 19.05 -20.07
CA VAL A 613 -17.30 20.01 -19.88
C VAL A 613 -17.85 21.15 -19.05
N PHE A 614 -17.34 21.30 -17.84
CA PHE A 614 -17.85 22.21 -16.82
C PHE A 614 -16.79 23.25 -16.46
N GLU A 615 -17.23 24.50 -16.40
CA GLU A 615 -16.42 25.66 -16.05
C GLU A 615 -17.18 26.53 -15.05
N ALA A 616 -16.53 26.96 -13.99
CA ALA A 616 -17.09 27.91 -13.04
C ALA A 616 -16.00 28.85 -12.55
N ASP A 617 -16.38 30.06 -12.15
CA ASP A 617 -15.43 31.06 -11.69
C ASP A 617 -14.65 30.53 -10.47
N GLY A 618 -13.32 30.63 -10.55
CA GLY A 618 -12.44 30.15 -9.50
C GLY A 618 -12.28 28.63 -9.40
N LEU A 619 -12.90 27.84 -10.29
CA LEU A 619 -12.64 26.41 -10.45
C LEU A 619 -11.81 26.13 -11.69
N THR A 620 -11.03 25.05 -11.63
CA THR A 620 -10.33 24.51 -12.79
C THR A 620 -11.35 23.80 -13.67
N PRO A 621 -11.36 24.04 -15.00
CA PRO A 621 -12.24 23.33 -15.91
C PRO A 621 -12.14 21.81 -15.76
N ARG A 622 -13.29 21.12 -15.86
CA ARG A 622 -13.40 19.66 -15.64
C ARG A 622 -14.26 19.01 -16.70
N VAL A 623 -13.86 17.80 -17.11
CA VAL A 623 -14.69 16.92 -17.93
C VAL A 623 -15.24 15.82 -17.03
N LEU A 624 -16.54 15.86 -16.78
CA LEU A 624 -17.27 14.94 -15.90
C LEU A 624 -17.97 13.89 -16.76
N ARG A 625 -18.00 12.63 -16.31
CA ARG A 625 -18.86 11.63 -16.96
C ARG A 625 -20.27 11.79 -16.42
N LEU A 626 -21.27 11.68 -17.29
CA LEU A 626 -22.65 11.87 -16.89
C LEU A 626 -23.23 10.57 -16.27
N HIS A 627 -23.67 10.65 -15.03
CA HIS A 627 -24.27 9.56 -14.25
C HIS A 627 -25.80 9.56 -14.38
N ALA A 628 -26.45 8.41 -14.22
CA ALA A 628 -27.90 8.39 -14.00
C ALA A 628 -28.24 8.59 -12.52
N ALA A 629 -29.39 9.21 -12.24
CA ALA A 629 -29.81 9.65 -10.91
C ALA A 629 -29.97 8.55 -9.82
N ARG A 630 -29.86 7.25 -10.13
CA ARG A 630 -29.78 6.10 -9.19
C ARG A 630 -29.41 4.79 -9.92
N ARG A 631 -28.72 3.85 -9.24
CA ARG A 631 -28.44 2.48 -9.75
C ARG A 631 -29.70 1.61 -9.91
N ASP A 632 -30.72 1.89 -9.09
CA ASP A 632 -32.00 1.14 -9.07
C ASP A 632 -33.16 1.96 -9.66
N SER A 633 -32.94 3.24 -9.99
CA SER A 633 -33.91 3.94 -10.83
C SER A 633 -33.71 3.42 -12.23
N GLN A 634 -34.71 2.72 -12.75
CA GLN A 634 -34.92 2.69 -14.18
C GLN A 634 -34.68 4.11 -14.70
N VAL A 635 -33.76 4.29 -15.65
CA VAL A 635 -33.83 5.45 -16.54
C VAL A 635 -35.31 5.58 -16.87
N PRO A 636 -35.98 6.72 -16.55
CA PRO A 636 -37.43 6.78 -16.53
C PRO A 636 -37.95 6.09 -17.77
N GLU A 637 -38.63 4.95 -17.58
CA GLU A 637 -39.22 4.19 -18.67
C GLU A 637 -40.10 5.17 -19.42
N ARG A 638 -39.64 5.68 -20.55
CA ARG A 638 -40.51 6.39 -21.46
C ARG A 638 -40.23 6.00 -22.88
N GLY A 639 -41.22 5.27 -23.38
CA GLY A 639 -41.90 5.63 -24.61
C GLY A 639 -41.02 5.49 -25.83
N ARG A 640 -40.99 4.26 -26.37
CA ARG A 640 -40.77 4.09 -27.81
C ARG A 640 -41.73 5.02 -28.54
N THR A 641 -41.25 6.05 -29.24
CA THR A 641 -42.11 6.73 -30.22
C THR A 641 -41.34 7.53 -31.27
N TRP A 642 -41.28 6.90 -32.45
CA TRP A 642 -41.43 7.42 -33.80
C TRP A 642 -41.03 8.88 -34.12
N SER A 643 -39.90 9.05 -34.79
CA SER A 643 -39.70 10.11 -35.78
C SER A 643 -40.00 9.55 -37.18
N GLY A 644 -40.64 10.37 -38.03
CA GLY A 644 -41.08 9.97 -39.37
C GLY A 644 -39.94 9.52 -40.30
N PRO A 645 -40.28 8.91 -41.45
CA PRO A 645 -39.29 8.28 -42.32
C PRO A 645 -38.32 9.29 -42.97
N ASP A 646 -37.04 8.93 -43.01
CA ASP A 646 -36.04 9.49 -43.92
C ASP A 646 -36.50 9.27 -45.38
N PRO A 647 -36.63 10.34 -46.19
CA PRO A 647 -37.10 10.24 -47.57
C PRO A 647 -36.19 9.41 -48.51
N ALA A 648 -34.95 9.12 -48.13
CA ALA A 648 -34.02 8.38 -49.00
C ALA A 648 -34.09 6.85 -48.86
N ASN A 649 -34.40 6.32 -47.66
CA ASN A 649 -34.33 4.87 -47.41
C ASN A 649 -35.35 4.32 -46.40
N GLY A 650 -36.28 5.12 -45.87
CA GLY A 650 -37.35 4.63 -44.99
C GLY A 650 -36.89 4.02 -43.65
N ALA A 651 -35.62 4.17 -43.28
CA ALA A 651 -35.07 3.67 -42.03
C ALA A 651 -35.14 4.75 -40.95
N THR A 652 -36.04 4.60 -39.98
CA THR A 652 -36.11 5.45 -38.78
C THR A 652 -34.93 5.10 -37.86
N ARG A 653 -34.09 6.09 -37.52
CA ARG A 653 -32.98 5.89 -36.56
C ARG A 653 -33.34 6.50 -35.21
N TYR A 654 -33.28 5.66 -34.17
CA TYR A 654 -33.55 6.05 -32.79
C TYR A 654 -32.23 6.26 -32.06
N VAL A 655 -32.14 7.35 -31.29
CA VAL A 655 -31.10 7.50 -30.28
C VAL A 655 -31.60 6.81 -29.03
N THR A 656 -31.07 5.62 -28.75
CA THR A 656 -31.47 4.90 -27.53
C THR A 656 -30.48 5.23 -26.43
N PRO A 657 -30.90 5.97 -25.38
CA PRO A 657 -30.05 6.11 -24.20
C PRO A 657 -29.95 4.76 -23.50
N TYR A 658 -28.76 4.44 -23.03
CA TYR A 658 -28.57 3.29 -22.19
C TYR A 658 -27.49 3.55 -21.16
N LEU A 659 -27.53 2.74 -20.10
CA LEU A 659 -26.52 2.78 -19.06
C LEU A 659 -25.45 1.74 -19.35
N THR A 660 -24.21 2.18 -19.27
CA THR A 660 -23.08 1.25 -19.25
C THR A 660 -23.16 0.36 -18.01
N ALA A 661 -22.45 -0.78 -18.02
CA ALA A 661 -22.33 -1.64 -16.84
C ALA A 661 -21.79 -0.92 -15.58
N ARG A 662 -21.18 0.27 -15.75
CA ARG A 662 -20.68 1.12 -14.65
C ARG A 662 -21.64 2.25 -14.27
N GLY A 663 -22.82 2.36 -14.90
CA GLY A 663 -23.87 3.34 -14.57
C GLY A 663 -23.75 4.71 -15.24
N TYR A 664 -22.86 4.86 -16.22
CA TYR A 664 -22.73 6.10 -17.03
C TYR A 664 -23.74 6.12 -18.18
N ALA A 665 -24.21 7.32 -18.53
CA ALA A 665 -25.09 7.56 -19.66
C ALA A 665 -24.31 7.51 -20.98
N ALA A 666 -24.83 6.74 -21.93
CA ALA A 666 -24.37 6.69 -23.31
C ALA A 666 -25.58 6.69 -24.24
N ILE A 667 -25.36 7.09 -25.49
CA ILE A 667 -26.37 6.98 -26.54
C ILE A 667 -25.88 6.10 -27.68
N ASP A 668 -26.77 5.25 -28.15
CA ASP A 668 -26.55 4.42 -29.31
C ASP A 668 -26.89 5.20 -30.60
N GLY A 669 -25.91 5.41 -31.47
CA GLY A 669 -26.11 6.00 -32.80
C GLY A 669 -26.55 4.98 -33.87
N VAL A 670 -26.73 3.70 -33.50
CA VAL A 670 -26.75 2.57 -34.42
C VAL A 670 -28.13 2.00 -34.74
N GLY A 671 -29.21 2.40 -34.06
CA GLY A 671 -30.49 1.66 -34.04
C GLY A 671 -31.07 1.16 -35.39
N LYS A 672 -30.58 0.03 -35.90
CA LYS A 672 -31.30 -0.91 -36.77
C LYS A 672 -31.78 -2.05 -35.88
N TYR A 673 -33.06 -2.04 -35.52
CA TYR A 673 -33.70 -3.20 -34.91
C TYR A 673 -34.85 -3.71 -35.78
N PHE A 674 -34.91 -5.03 -35.88
CA PHE A 674 -35.85 -5.82 -36.66
C PHE A 674 -37.30 -5.60 -36.20
N GLY A 675 -38.23 -5.50 -37.16
CA GLY A 675 -39.66 -5.41 -36.88
C GLY A 675 -40.20 -6.66 -36.14
N PRO A 676 -41.36 -6.56 -35.48
CA PRO A 676 -41.95 -7.67 -34.74
C PRO A 676 -42.27 -8.81 -35.73
N GLY A 677 -41.47 -9.88 -35.68
CA GLY A 677 -41.63 -11.01 -36.58
C GLY A 677 -40.40 -11.89 -36.82
N LYS A 678 -39.27 -11.70 -36.12
CA LYS A 678 -38.17 -12.67 -36.07
C LYS A 678 -37.51 -12.69 -34.71
#